data_AF-A0A498LM06-F1
#
_entry.id   AF-A0A498LM06-F1
#
_cell.length_a   1.000
_cell.length_b   1.000
_cell.length_c   1.000
_cell.angle_alpha   90.00
_cell.angle_beta   90.00
_cell.angle_gamma   90.00
#
_symmetry.space_group_name_H-M   'P 1'
#
loop_
_entity.id
_entity.type
_entity.pdbx_description
1 polymer ?
#
loop_
_entity_poly.entity_id
_entity_poly.type
_entity_poly.pdbx_seq_one_letter_code
_entity_poly.pdbx_strand_id
1 'polypeptide(L)'
;MIWIISFLALVASTLGCGVRQFQPAGNFAKRSIRENVVGGIPASIIHGNEALSWPWQVSIQTSRGQQFCGGTLISNNWVLTAAHCLVQPGYHYVVLGQNDLASNDEFVQVKKVAKVITHPDFNKPVDFNNDIALLKLSSPVKMTAYVSPICLPSSFTSIRPGTLCVITGWGETENEANPRFLHEATVPIVSQAQCKQIWGRTLITDAMICAGASGASSCQQSNGFHFCGGSLISQYWVVTAAHCRVQAGYHYVILGEHDRSSSAESVQVMRIAKAITHPYYNSNTFNNDITLLKLSSPAQLTSRVSPVCLAASTASIPSGTICVTTGWGKTGTTSTPRFLQQTALPLMTPAQCMQYWGQGRITDAMICAGASGVSSCQANEGFSSIQIFTICIYITIFIVGFIGNGLVIFVTGYKMKTTVNSIWFLNLAIADFFFSFAPVIRIFLIFGKPLGYVLSKLLSFMTELNMFASIFFITVISLDRCLCTWMVVWAQNKRTLVKARIICMIVWILSIGCSVPFVISFCTKYLDLQSLFTYRFMVGFLIPFLIIASSYIAIGVQVKRITRVKHLRSYRLIVSVVVAFFICWFPYHIHKLCFVSLNAVENKQNVNVREVISKTTPFVVCLAFLNSCLNPVLYMFMCDEFKKKLKKSLLLVLETAFAEEHLDFLDHKDDKRPQCYCDQLQIQEN
;
A
#
# COMPACT_ATOMS: atom_id res chain seq x y z
N MET A 1 -31.59 -50.29 -33.91
CA MET A 1 -31.60 -48.87 -34.34
C MET A 1 -31.06 -47.89 -33.29
N ILE A 2 -31.12 -48.18 -31.98
CA ILE A 2 -30.60 -47.30 -30.92
C ILE A 2 -29.06 -47.31 -30.84
N TRP A 3 -28.42 -48.44 -31.17
CA TRP A 3 -26.95 -48.57 -31.17
C TRP A 3 -26.24 -47.84 -32.32
N ILE A 4 -26.92 -47.58 -33.44
CA ILE A 4 -26.36 -46.84 -34.60
C ILE A 4 -26.37 -45.32 -34.33
N ILE A 5 -27.35 -44.83 -33.56
CA ILE A 5 -27.46 -43.42 -33.16
C ILE A 5 -26.41 -43.09 -32.08
N SER A 6 -26.09 -44.03 -31.19
CA SER A 6 -25.00 -43.89 -30.21
C SER A 6 -23.60 -43.93 -30.86
N PHE A 7 -23.42 -44.67 -31.96
CA PHE A 7 -22.14 -44.72 -32.68
C PHE A 7 -21.91 -43.48 -33.58
N LEU A 8 -22.98 -42.94 -34.19
CA LEU A 8 -22.89 -41.71 -34.98
C LEU A 8 -22.68 -40.44 -34.13
N ALA A 9 -23.15 -40.43 -32.88
CA ALA A 9 -22.81 -39.38 -31.91
C ALA A 9 -21.33 -39.44 -31.47
N LEU A 10 -20.73 -40.64 -31.47
CA LEU A 10 -19.31 -40.82 -31.19
C LEU A 10 -18.42 -40.35 -32.34
N VAL A 11 -18.84 -40.51 -33.60
CA VAL A 11 -18.06 -40.08 -34.79
C VAL A 11 -18.13 -38.56 -35.01
N ALA A 12 -19.21 -37.89 -34.61
CA ALA A 12 -19.32 -36.42 -34.64
C ALA A 12 -18.39 -35.68 -33.65
N SER A 13 -17.71 -36.41 -32.75
CA SER A 13 -16.74 -35.87 -31.79
C SER A 13 -15.36 -35.56 -32.40
N THR A 14 -15.17 -35.77 -33.72
CA THR A 14 -13.93 -35.41 -34.43
C THR A 14 -13.89 -33.94 -34.89
N LEU A 15 -14.95 -33.16 -34.64
CA LEU A 15 -14.94 -31.70 -34.76
C LEU A 15 -14.80 -31.08 -33.36
N GLY A 16 -13.58 -30.61 -33.05
CA GLY A 16 -13.08 -30.26 -31.73
C GLY A 16 -14.04 -29.57 -30.75
N CYS A 17 -14.47 -30.30 -29.73
CA CYS A 17 -14.90 -29.71 -28.46
C CYS A 17 -13.67 -29.33 -27.63
N GLY A 18 -13.80 -28.34 -26.74
CA GLY A 18 -12.77 -28.04 -25.74
C GLY A 18 -11.42 -27.50 -26.26
N VAL A 19 -11.27 -27.26 -27.56
CA VAL A 19 -10.07 -26.65 -28.14
C VAL A 19 -10.12 -25.14 -27.93
N ARG A 20 -9.26 -24.61 -27.05
CA ARG A 20 -8.90 -23.19 -27.10
C ARG A 20 -8.06 -23.00 -28.37
N GLN A 21 -8.50 -22.19 -29.33
CA GLN A 21 -7.69 -21.97 -30.56
C GLN A 21 -6.37 -21.23 -30.29
N PHE A 22 -6.17 -20.66 -29.09
CA PHE A 22 -4.86 -20.28 -28.58
C PHE A 22 -4.48 -21.14 -27.37
N GLN A 23 -3.36 -21.89 -27.49
CA GLN A 23 -2.62 -22.32 -26.31
C GLN A 23 -2.12 -21.07 -25.59
N PRO A 24 -2.25 -20.96 -24.24
CA PRO A 24 -1.46 -19.99 -23.51
C PRO A 24 0.01 -20.30 -23.80
N ALA A 25 0.68 -19.41 -24.54
CA ALA A 25 2.09 -19.55 -24.82
C ALA A 25 2.86 -19.64 -23.49
N GLY A 26 3.42 -20.82 -23.22
CA GLY A 26 4.40 -21.05 -22.16
C GLY A 26 3.85 -21.16 -20.74
N ASN A 27 4.11 -22.32 -20.12
CA ASN A 27 4.13 -22.59 -18.68
C ASN A 27 2.97 -21.99 -17.85
N PHE A 28 2.06 -22.88 -17.43
CA PHE A 28 1.08 -22.64 -16.35
C PHE A 28 1.67 -21.99 -15.07
N ALA A 29 2.99 -21.96 -14.91
CA ALA A 29 3.74 -21.31 -13.84
C ALA A 29 3.93 -19.77 -13.97
N LYS A 30 3.41 -19.10 -15.00
CA LYS A 30 3.62 -17.64 -15.23
C LYS A 30 2.39 -16.74 -15.15
N ARG A 31 1.20 -17.23 -14.81
CA ARG A 31 0.04 -16.34 -14.58
C ARG A 31 0.12 -15.71 -13.20
N SER A 32 0.40 -14.40 -13.15
CA SER A 32 0.22 -13.56 -11.97
C SER A 32 -1.24 -13.61 -11.54
N ILE A 33 -1.50 -14.33 -10.44
CA ILE A 33 -2.79 -14.31 -9.75
C ILE A 33 -2.86 -12.97 -9.02
N ARG A 34 -3.60 -12.02 -9.59
CA ARG A 34 -4.04 -10.84 -8.84
C ARG A 34 -5.30 -11.20 -8.07
N GLU A 35 -5.14 -11.16 -6.75
CA GLU A 35 -6.05 -10.68 -5.70
C GLU A 35 -7.54 -11.08 -5.77
N ASN A 36 -7.99 -11.66 -4.65
CA ASN A 36 -9.37 -11.79 -4.15
C ASN A 36 -10.19 -13.02 -4.58
N VAL A 37 -10.50 -13.84 -3.59
CA VAL A 37 -11.72 -14.67 -3.60
C VAL A 37 -12.87 -13.69 -3.45
N VAL A 38 -13.84 -13.80 -4.35
CA VAL A 38 -14.91 -12.82 -4.63
C VAL A 38 -14.45 -11.59 -5.46
N GLY A 39 -13.44 -11.77 -6.33
CA GLY A 39 -13.12 -10.81 -7.37
C GLY A 39 -12.56 -11.52 -8.59
N GLY A 40 -13.42 -12.17 -9.39
CA GLY A 40 -12.96 -12.69 -10.67
C GLY A 40 -12.25 -11.58 -11.46
N ILE A 41 -11.24 -11.91 -12.25
CA ILE A 41 -10.63 -10.95 -13.17
C ILE A 41 -11.47 -10.89 -14.45
N PRO A 42 -11.62 -9.72 -15.10
CA PRO A 42 -12.26 -9.68 -16.42
C PRO A 42 -11.55 -10.66 -17.34
N ALA A 43 -12.30 -11.57 -17.97
CA ALA A 43 -11.78 -12.52 -18.92
C ALA A 43 -11.04 -11.74 -20.00
N SER A 44 -9.70 -11.83 -19.98
CA SER A 44 -8.84 -10.92 -20.71
C SER A 44 -8.99 -11.10 -22.22
N ILE A 45 -9.15 -9.98 -22.93
CA ILE A 45 -8.86 -9.84 -24.36
C ILE A 45 -7.34 -9.62 -24.44
N ILE A 46 -6.57 -10.69 -24.65
CA ILE A 46 -5.11 -10.63 -24.67
C ILE A 46 -4.63 -10.36 -26.10
N HIS A 47 -3.98 -9.20 -26.30
CA HIS A 47 -3.18 -8.83 -27.49
C HIS A 47 -3.91 -8.74 -28.83
N GLY A 48 -4.70 -7.70 -29.10
CA GLY A 48 -4.95 -7.18 -30.46
C GLY A 48 -5.43 -8.16 -31.55
N ASN A 49 -5.76 -9.39 -31.19
CA ASN A 49 -6.29 -10.46 -32.00
C ASN A 49 -7.38 -11.09 -31.13
N GLU A 50 -8.59 -10.91 -31.59
CA GLU A 50 -9.82 -11.21 -30.89
C GLU A 50 -9.99 -12.74 -30.71
N ALA A 51 -10.01 -13.19 -29.45
CA ALA A 51 -10.56 -14.49 -29.07
C ALA A 51 -11.00 -14.41 -27.60
N LEU A 52 -12.30 -14.55 -27.36
CA LEU A 52 -12.87 -14.59 -26.02
C LEU A 52 -12.34 -15.81 -25.26
N SER A 53 -11.89 -15.63 -24.02
CA SER A 53 -11.16 -16.66 -23.27
C SER A 53 -11.97 -17.94 -22.96
N TRP A 54 -13.30 -17.93 -23.15
CA TRP A 54 -14.25 -19.01 -22.81
C TRP A 54 -15.41 -19.13 -23.82
N PRO A 55 -15.17 -19.67 -25.03
CA PRO A 55 -16.12 -19.65 -26.15
C PRO A 55 -17.39 -20.53 -25.95
N TRP A 56 -17.44 -21.31 -24.88
CA TRP A 56 -18.61 -22.08 -24.46
C TRP A 56 -19.45 -21.36 -23.39
N GLN A 57 -18.97 -20.29 -22.77
CA GLN A 57 -19.74 -19.55 -21.78
C GLN A 57 -20.88 -18.79 -22.48
N VAL A 58 -22.10 -18.93 -21.96
CA VAL A 58 -23.27 -18.21 -22.51
C VAL A 58 -23.98 -17.39 -21.44
N SER A 59 -24.59 -16.30 -21.87
CA SER A 59 -25.47 -15.43 -21.07
C SER A 59 -26.92 -15.80 -21.36
N ILE A 60 -27.73 -16.02 -20.33
CA ILE A 60 -29.16 -16.29 -20.44
C ILE A 60 -29.90 -15.01 -20.06
N GLN A 61 -30.67 -14.50 -21.01
CA GLN A 61 -31.27 -13.17 -20.94
C GLN A 61 -32.80 -13.22 -21.10
N THR A 62 -33.46 -12.26 -20.49
CA THR A 62 -34.89 -11.99 -20.70
C THR A 62 -35.13 -11.38 -22.08
N SER A 63 -36.40 -11.27 -22.48
CA SER A 63 -36.81 -10.57 -23.71
C SER A 63 -36.39 -9.10 -23.78
N ARG A 64 -36.00 -8.50 -22.64
CA ARG A 64 -35.49 -7.12 -22.56
C ARG A 64 -33.96 -7.03 -22.61
N GLY A 65 -33.27 -8.14 -22.87
CA GLY A 65 -31.80 -8.20 -22.88
C GLY A 65 -31.15 -8.20 -21.49
N GLN A 66 -31.92 -8.37 -20.43
CA GLN A 66 -31.37 -8.45 -19.07
C GLN A 66 -30.87 -9.86 -18.78
N GLN A 67 -29.57 -10.01 -18.50
CA GLN A 67 -29.02 -11.27 -17.99
C GLN A 67 -29.56 -11.58 -16.61
N PHE A 68 -29.92 -12.84 -16.38
CA PHE A 68 -30.24 -13.36 -15.06
C PHE A 68 -29.56 -14.70 -14.72
N CYS A 69 -29.04 -15.42 -15.72
CA CYS A 69 -28.32 -16.67 -15.51
C CYS A 69 -27.18 -16.85 -16.52
N GLY A 70 -26.25 -17.74 -16.21
CA GLY A 70 -25.23 -18.23 -17.13
C GLY A 70 -25.53 -19.66 -17.59
N GLY A 71 -24.88 -20.11 -18.65
CA GLY A 71 -24.91 -21.49 -19.09
C GLY A 71 -23.63 -21.88 -19.83
N THR A 72 -23.56 -23.12 -20.29
CA THR A 72 -22.44 -23.67 -21.05
C THR A 72 -22.91 -24.33 -22.34
N LEU A 73 -22.35 -23.94 -23.47
CA LEU A 73 -22.57 -24.57 -24.77
C LEU A 73 -21.91 -25.95 -24.79
N ILE A 74 -22.69 -27.00 -25.01
CA ILE A 74 -22.21 -28.40 -25.06
C ILE A 74 -22.31 -29.01 -26.45
N SER A 75 -23.06 -28.39 -27.35
CA SER A 75 -23.10 -28.72 -28.79
C SER A 75 -23.65 -27.53 -29.59
N ASN A 76 -23.78 -27.66 -30.91
CA ASN A 76 -24.29 -26.57 -31.75
C ASN A 76 -25.75 -26.16 -31.47
N ASN A 77 -26.53 -26.92 -30.70
CA ASN A 77 -27.93 -26.63 -30.43
C ASN A 77 -28.35 -26.90 -28.98
N TRP A 78 -27.40 -27.25 -28.09
CA TRP A 78 -27.66 -27.55 -26.69
C TRP A 78 -26.79 -26.73 -25.75
N VAL A 79 -27.44 -26.17 -24.73
CA VAL A 79 -26.81 -25.46 -23.61
C VAL A 79 -27.17 -26.17 -22.31
N LEU A 80 -26.18 -26.33 -21.44
CA LEU A 80 -26.33 -26.79 -20.07
C LEU A 80 -26.44 -25.59 -19.13
N THR A 81 -27.38 -25.63 -18.18
CA THR A 81 -27.59 -24.57 -17.17
C THR A 81 -28.09 -25.18 -15.86
N ALA A 82 -28.23 -24.37 -14.81
CA ALA A 82 -28.90 -24.77 -13.59
C ALA A 82 -30.43 -24.81 -13.77
N ALA A 83 -31.11 -25.74 -13.09
CA ALA A 83 -32.56 -25.84 -13.09
C ALA A 83 -33.22 -24.70 -12.30
N HIS A 84 -32.56 -24.20 -11.25
CA HIS A 84 -33.04 -23.08 -10.44
C HIS A 84 -33.13 -21.75 -11.22
N CYS A 85 -32.52 -21.66 -12.41
CA CYS A 85 -32.66 -20.52 -13.31
C CYS A 85 -34.07 -20.35 -13.87
N LEU A 86 -34.92 -21.39 -13.80
CA LEU A 86 -36.33 -21.35 -14.23
C LEU A 86 -36.50 -20.81 -15.66
N VAL A 87 -35.65 -21.28 -16.59
CA VAL A 87 -35.65 -20.81 -17.98
C VAL A 87 -36.96 -21.21 -18.67
N GLN A 88 -37.60 -20.27 -19.37
CA GLN A 88 -38.86 -20.50 -20.07
C GLN A 88 -38.66 -20.58 -21.59
N PRO A 89 -39.11 -21.68 -22.24
CA PRO A 89 -39.15 -21.76 -23.70
C PRO A 89 -39.96 -20.61 -24.30
N GLY A 90 -39.51 -20.05 -25.43
CA GLY A 90 -40.26 -19.01 -26.13
C GLY A 90 -40.19 -17.60 -25.51
N TYR A 91 -39.64 -17.45 -24.31
CA TYR A 91 -39.50 -16.15 -23.64
C TYR A 91 -38.05 -15.74 -23.39
N HIS A 92 -37.16 -16.69 -23.09
CA HIS A 92 -35.74 -16.42 -22.84
C HIS A 92 -34.84 -16.66 -24.05
N TYR A 93 -33.70 -15.98 -24.02
CA TYR A 93 -32.68 -16.00 -25.05
C TYR A 93 -31.34 -16.45 -24.47
N VAL A 94 -30.58 -17.17 -25.28
CA VAL A 94 -29.18 -17.51 -25.03
C VAL A 94 -28.33 -16.61 -25.92
N VAL A 95 -27.39 -15.90 -25.33
CA VAL A 95 -26.43 -15.05 -26.04
C VAL A 95 -25.04 -15.65 -25.92
N LEU A 96 -24.39 -15.87 -27.07
CA LEU A 96 -23.11 -16.56 -27.21
C LEU A 96 -22.07 -15.64 -27.83
N GLY A 97 -20.80 -15.87 -27.49
CA GLY A 97 -19.70 -15.06 -28.00
C GLY A 97 -19.73 -13.64 -27.43
N GLN A 98 -20.34 -13.44 -26.26
CA GLN A 98 -20.44 -12.13 -25.60
C GLN A 98 -19.55 -12.14 -24.35
N ASN A 99 -18.77 -11.08 -24.15
CA ASN A 99 -17.98 -10.84 -22.93
C ASN A 99 -18.46 -9.58 -22.22
N ASP A 100 -18.66 -8.51 -22.99
CA ASP A 100 -19.30 -7.29 -22.56
C ASP A 100 -20.82 -7.38 -22.81
N LEU A 101 -21.62 -7.35 -21.74
CA LEU A 101 -23.08 -7.39 -21.79
C LEU A 101 -23.71 -6.20 -22.54
N ALA A 102 -22.98 -5.10 -22.71
CA ALA A 102 -23.43 -3.92 -23.45
C ALA A 102 -22.90 -3.87 -24.89
N SER A 103 -22.12 -4.85 -25.33
CA SER A 103 -21.58 -4.89 -26.68
C SER A 103 -22.58 -5.44 -27.70
N ASN A 104 -22.55 -4.87 -28.90
CA ASN A 104 -23.30 -5.29 -30.08
C ASN A 104 -22.37 -5.86 -31.17
N ASP A 105 -21.30 -6.53 -30.76
CA ASP A 105 -20.30 -7.07 -31.69
C ASP A 105 -20.90 -8.03 -32.72
N GLU A 106 -20.40 -7.98 -33.96
CA GLU A 106 -20.91 -8.76 -35.09
C GLU A 106 -20.76 -10.29 -34.91
N PHE A 107 -19.87 -10.73 -34.01
CA PHE A 107 -19.65 -12.14 -33.70
C PHE A 107 -20.62 -12.70 -32.64
N VAL A 108 -21.41 -11.84 -31.98
CA VAL A 108 -22.39 -12.25 -30.97
C VAL A 108 -23.57 -12.97 -31.65
N GLN A 109 -23.96 -14.10 -31.08
CA GLN A 109 -25.11 -14.87 -31.57
C GLN A 109 -26.20 -14.95 -30.51
N VAL A 110 -27.40 -14.49 -30.87
CA VAL A 110 -28.60 -14.57 -30.01
C VAL A 110 -29.50 -15.69 -30.50
N LYS A 111 -29.86 -16.62 -29.62
CA LYS A 111 -30.72 -17.76 -29.94
C LYS A 111 -31.85 -17.89 -28.94
N LYS A 112 -33.08 -17.98 -29.45
CA LYS A 112 -34.27 -18.22 -28.63
C LYS A 112 -34.26 -19.64 -28.08
N VAL A 113 -34.67 -19.84 -26.83
CA VAL A 113 -34.84 -21.16 -26.23
C VAL A 113 -36.12 -21.80 -26.76
N ALA A 114 -36.02 -23.00 -27.34
CA ALA A 114 -37.14 -23.74 -27.92
C ALA A 114 -37.69 -24.83 -27.00
N LYS A 115 -36.83 -25.46 -26.19
CA LYS A 115 -37.24 -26.47 -25.21
C LYS A 115 -36.33 -26.41 -23.99
N VAL A 116 -36.90 -26.66 -22.82
CA VAL A 116 -36.17 -26.83 -21.56
C VAL A 116 -36.45 -28.22 -21.04
N ILE A 117 -35.40 -28.93 -20.62
CA ILE A 117 -35.46 -30.26 -20.01
C ILE A 117 -34.77 -30.14 -18.65
N THR A 118 -35.56 -29.99 -17.60
CA THR A 118 -35.08 -30.02 -16.22
C THR A 118 -34.87 -31.47 -15.77
N HIS A 119 -33.88 -31.70 -14.90
CA HIS A 119 -33.70 -33.03 -14.31
C HIS A 119 -34.99 -33.46 -13.58
N PRO A 120 -35.48 -34.71 -13.80
CA PRO A 120 -36.75 -35.17 -13.21
C PRO A 120 -36.71 -35.17 -11.67
N ASP A 121 -35.55 -35.47 -11.09
CA ASP A 121 -35.34 -35.49 -9.64
C ASP A 121 -34.82 -34.17 -9.06
N PHE A 122 -34.97 -33.04 -9.76
CA PHE A 122 -34.65 -31.73 -9.21
C PHE A 122 -35.68 -31.36 -8.13
N ASN A 123 -35.23 -31.25 -6.87
CA ASN A 123 -36.12 -31.05 -5.73
C ASN A 123 -35.93 -29.66 -5.08
N LYS A 124 -36.89 -28.76 -5.33
CA LYS A 124 -36.99 -27.47 -4.66
C LYS A 124 -38.15 -27.52 -3.64
N PRO A 125 -37.96 -27.12 -2.35
CA PRO A 125 -36.90 -26.27 -1.81
C PRO A 125 -35.93 -26.98 -0.84
N VAL A 126 -35.84 -28.32 -0.87
CA VAL A 126 -35.22 -29.08 0.25
C VAL A 126 -33.69 -29.04 0.23
N ASP A 127 -33.06 -29.40 -0.89
CA ASP A 127 -31.60 -29.56 -0.95
C ASP A 127 -30.97 -29.07 -2.28
N PHE A 128 -31.75 -28.60 -3.26
CA PHE A 128 -31.24 -28.25 -4.60
C PHE A 128 -30.49 -29.41 -5.28
N ASN A 129 -30.79 -30.65 -4.90
CA ASN A 129 -30.18 -31.81 -5.53
C ASN A 129 -30.57 -31.88 -7.02
N ASN A 130 -29.65 -32.33 -7.86
CA ASN A 130 -29.82 -32.40 -9.32
C ASN A 130 -30.20 -31.06 -9.97
N ASP A 131 -29.61 -29.94 -9.52
CA ASP A 131 -29.83 -28.60 -10.08
C ASP A 131 -29.22 -28.41 -11.47
N ILE A 132 -29.75 -29.13 -12.46
CA ILE A 132 -29.24 -29.17 -13.82
C ILE A 132 -30.41 -29.21 -14.83
N ALA A 133 -30.26 -28.45 -15.92
CA ALA A 133 -31.22 -28.39 -17.00
C ALA A 133 -30.53 -28.24 -18.36
N LEU A 134 -31.15 -28.81 -19.39
CA LEU A 134 -30.75 -28.69 -20.78
C LEU A 134 -31.69 -27.75 -21.54
N LEU A 135 -31.10 -26.81 -22.27
CA LEU A 135 -31.81 -25.89 -23.16
C LEU A 135 -31.55 -26.30 -24.61
N LYS A 136 -32.62 -26.58 -25.36
CA LYS A 136 -32.56 -26.73 -26.82
C LYS A 136 -32.77 -25.37 -27.47
N LEU A 137 -31.84 -24.96 -28.32
CA LEU A 137 -31.93 -23.71 -29.07
C LEU A 137 -32.89 -23.86 -30.26
N SER A 138 -33.56 -22.78 -30.63
CA SER A 138 -34.49 -22.70 -31.78
C SER A 138 -33.82 -22.91 -33.14
N SER A 139 -32.53 -22.59 -33.24
CA SER A 139 -31.70 -22.85 -34.41
C SER A 139 -30.27 -23.15 -33.96
N PRO A 140 -29.49 -23.93 -34.72
CA PRO A 140 -28.09 -24.19 -34.39
C PRO A 140 -27.28 -22.89 -34.40
N VAL A 141 -26.24 -22.83 -33.54
CA VAL A 141 -25.23 -21.76 -33.54
C VAL A 141 -24.19 -22.03 -34.61
N LYS A 142 -23.66 -20.95 -35.19
CA LYS A 142 -22.50 -21.01 -36.09
C LYS A 142 -21.24 -21.13 -35.24
N MET A 143 -20.43 -22.15 -35.47
CA MET A 143 -19.16 -22.28 -34.75
C MET A 143 -18.16 -21.24 -35.25
N THR A 144 -17.52 -20.55 -34.33
CA THR A 144 -16.54 -19.48 -34.59
C THR A 144 -15.42 -19.54 -33.56
N ALA A 145 -14.41 -18.68 -33.68
CA ALA A 145 -13.39 -18.50 -32.64
C ALA A 145 -13.98 -18.06 -31.28
N TYR A 146 -15.20 -17.52 -31.27
CA TYR A 146 -15.89 -16.99 -30.08
C TYR A 146 -17.02 -17.90 -29.57
N VAL A 147 -17.41 -18.89 -30.37
CA VAL A 147 -18.54 -19.78 -30.09
C VAL A 147 -18.14 -21.21 -30.44
N SER A 148 -17.85 -22.00 -29.40
CA SER A 148 -17.49 -23.41 -29.54
C SER A 148 -17.88 -24.20 -28.28
N PRO A 149 -18.32 -25.46 -28.40
CA PRO A 149 -18.78 -26.23 -27.25
C PRO A 149 -17.64 -26.72 -26.36
N ILE A 150 -17.92 -26.86 -25.06
CA ILE A 150 -17.03 -27.56 -24.13
C ILE A 150 -17.16 -29.08 -24.31
N CYS A 151 -16.09 -29.83 -24.02
CA CYS A 151 -16.20 -31.27 -23.89
C CYS A 151 -16.86 -31.65 -22.56
N LEU A 152 -17.77 -32.61 -22.60
CA LEU A 152 -18.34 -33.21 -21.39
C LEU A 152 -17.35 -34.24 -20.81
N PRO A 153 -17.23 -34.34 -19.47
CA PRO A 153 -16.42 -35.36 -18.84
C PRO A 153 -16.99 -36.77 -19.14
N SER A 154 -16.12 -37.78 -19.14
CA SER A 154 -16.56 -39.17 -19.23
C SER A 154 -17.26 -39.58 -17.93
N SER A 155 -18.12 -40.60 -17.97
CA SER A 155 -18.78 -41.14 -16.78
C SER A 155 -17.80 -41.72 -15.74
N PHE A 156 -16.54 -41.97 -16.11
CA PHE A 156 -15.48 -42.47 -15.23
C PHE A 156 -14.53 -41.38 -14.74
N THR A 157 -14.76 -40.12 -15.15
CA THR A 157 -13.91 -39.00 -14.76
C THR A 157 -14.15 -38.69 -13.28
N SER A 158 -13.21 -39.07 -12.42
CA SER A 158 -13.17 -38.64 -11.02
C SER A 158 -12.26 -37.43 -10.87
N ILE A 159 -12.78 -36.35 -10.28
CA ILE A 159 -12.01 -35.13 -10.03
C ILE A 159 -11.48 -35.21 -8.59
N ARG A 160 -10.15 -35.22 -8.44
CA ARG A 160 -9.52 -35.35 -7.12
C ARG A 160 -9.70 -34.05 -6.32
N PRO A 161 -9.98 -34.11 -5.01
CA PRO A 161 -9.87 -32.93 -4.14
C PRO A 161 -8.51 -32.24 -4.30
N GLY A 162 -8.50 -30.91 -4.32
CA GLY A 162 -7.34 -30.08 -4.63
C GLY A 162 -7.11 -29.82 -6.12
N THR A 163 -7.81 -30.51 -7.02
CA THR A 163 -7.77 -30.19 -8.46
C THR A 163 -8.24 -28.76 -8.66
N LEU A 164 -7.46 -27.94 -9.35
CA LEU A 164 -7.85 -26.57 -9.68
C LEU A 164 -8.81 -26.57 -10.87
N CYS A 165 -9.94 -25.92 -10.69
CA CYS A 165 -10.93 -25.68 -11.72
C CYS A 165 -11.09 -24.17 -11.94
N VAL A 166 -11.52 -23.78 -13.12
CA VAL A 166 -11.87 -22.39 -13.42
C VAL A 166 -13.37 -22.27 -13.51
N ILE A 167 -13.91 -21.29 -12.80
CA ILE A 167 -15.30 -20.87 -12.91
C ILE A 167 -15.37 -19.55 -13.67
N THR A 168 -16.43 -19.36 -14.45
CA THR A 168 -16.66 -18.17 -15.26
C THR A 168 -18.10 -17.70 -15.13
N GLY A 169 -18.31 -16.39 -15.19
CA GLY A 169 -19.65 -15.82 -15.18
C GLY A 169 -19.70 -14.32 -14.93
N TRP A 170 -20.92 -13.81 -14.88
CA TRP A 170 -21.26 -12.41 -14.60
C TRP A 170 -22.05 -12.30 -13.29
N GLY A 171 -21.70 -13.14 -12.30
CA GLY A 171 -22.31 -13.13 -10.98
C GLY A 171 -21.75 -12.01 -10.11
N GLU A 172 -22.40 -11.74 -8.98
CA GLU A 172 -22.00 -10.70 -8.01
C GLU A 172 -20.52 -10.80 -7.62
N THR A 173 -19.85 -9.65 -7.63
CA THR A 173 -18.47 -9.47 -7.19
C THR A 173 -18.43 -8.51 -6.00
N GLU A 174 -17.29 -8.46 -5.30
CA GLU A 174 -17.05 -7.58 -4.14
C GLU A 174 -17.44 -6.10 -4.36
N ASN A 175 -17.36 -5.60 -5.60
CA ASN A 175 -17.58 -4.19 -5.93
C ASN A 175 -18.81 -3.92 -6.83
N GLU A 176 -19.42 -4.97 -7.37
CA GLU A 176 -20.48 -4.84 -8.38
C GLU A 176 -21.44 -6.02 -8.32
N ALA A 177 -22.71 -5.73 -8.05
CA ALA A 177 -23.77 -6.74 -7.99
C ALA A 177 -24.10 -7.36 -9.36
N ASN A 178 -23.87 -6.61 -10.45
CA ASN A 178 -24.19 -7.02 -11.82
C ASN A 178 -23.06 -6.64 -12.78
N PRO A 179 -21.93 -7.36 -12.77
CA PRO A 179 -20.77 -7.01 -13.59
C PRO A 179 -21.06 -7.03 -15.09
N ARG A 180 -20.70 -5.95 -15.77
CA ARG A 180 -20.82 -5.79 -17.24
C ARG A 180 -19.96 -6.78 -18.03
N PHE A 181 -18.76 -7.09 -17.53
CA PHE A 181 -17.79 -7.94 -18.21
C PHE A 181 -17.79 -9.37 -17.66
N LEU A 182 -17.43 -10.35 -18.50
CA LEU A 182 -17.29 -11.74 -18.07
C LEU A 182 -16.08 -11.86 -17.14
N HIS A 183 -16.24 -12.57 -16.04
CA HIS A 183 -15.16 -12.80 -15.08
C HIS A 183 -14.75 -14.27 -15.01
N GLU A 184 -13.50 -14.53 -14.61
CA GLU A 184 -12.98 -15.86 -14.30
C GLU A 184 -12.34 -15.93 -12.90
N ALA A 185 -12.48 -17.08 -12.22
CA ALA A 185 -11.79 -17.37 -10.96
C ALA A 185 -11.31 -18.82 -10.89
N THR A 186 -10.14 -19.05 -10.30
CA THR A 186 -9.59 -20.41 -10.09
C THR A 186 -9.89 -20.89 -8.68
N VAL A 187 -10.54 -22.05 -8.56
CA VAL A 187 -10.99 -22.63 -7.29
C VAL A 187 -10.53 -24.10 -7.17
N PRO A 188 -10.07 -24.54 -5.99
CA PRO A 188 -9.77 -25.96 -5.77
C PRO A 188 -11.06 -26.74 -5.52
N ILE A 189 -11.12 -27.98 -6.02
CA ILE A 189 -12.17 -28.93 -5.64
C ILE A 189 -12.02 -29.33 -4.17
N VAL A 190 -13.11 -29.25 -3.42
CA VAL A 190 -13.20 -29.65 -2.02
C VAL A 190 -13.80 -31.05 -1.95
N SER A 191 -13.28 -31.90 -1.07
CA SER A 191 -13.86 -33.24 -0.92
C SER A 191 -15.29 -33.18 -0.39
N GLN A 192 -16.12 -34.14 -0.79
CA GLN A 192 -17.50 -34.25 -0.30
C GLN A 192 -17.60 -34.34 1.23
N ALA A 193 -16.66 -35.03 1.87
CA ALA A 193 -16.60 -35.12 3.33
C ALA A 193 -16.37 -33.75 3.97
N GLN A 194 -15.41 -32.98 3.45
CA GLN A 194 -15.14 -31.61 3.91
C GLN A 194 -16.33 -30.69 3.65
N CYS A 195 -16.97 -30.82 2.48
CA CYS A 195 -18.09 -29.95 2.13
C CYS A 195 -19.31 -30.20 3.03
N LYS A 196 -19.65 -31.47 3.30
CA LYS A 196 -20.70 -31.87 4.26
C LYS A 196 -20.39 -31.41 5.69
N GLN A 197 -19.11 -31.29 6.05
CA GLN A 197 -18.70 -30.74 7.35
C GLN A 197 -18.93 -29.23 7.44
N ILE A 198 -18.73 -28.49 6.34
CA ILE A 198 -18.89 -27.03 6.30
C ILE A 198 -20.37 -26.61 6.23
N TRP A 199 -21.14 -27.27 5.36
CA TRP A 199 -22.52 -26.89 5.04
C TRP A 199 -23.59 -27.75 5.71
N GLY A 200 -23.18 -28.78 6.46
CA GLY A 200 -24.09 -29.74 7.11
C GLY A 200 -24.40 -30.96 6.24
N ARG A 201 -24.67 -32.10 6.90
CA ARG A 201 -24.83 -33.41 6.24
C ARG A 201 -26.08 -33.53 5.36
N THR A 202 -27.09 -32.68 5.59
CA THR A 202 -28.38 -32.75 4.91
C THR A 202 -28.48 -31.84 3.68
N LEU A 203 -27.60 -30.85 3.54
CA LEU A 203 -27.64 -29.87 2.46
C LEU A 203 -26.74 -30.22 1.26
N ILE A 204 -25.73 -31.07 1.46
CA ILE A 204 -24.78 -31.47 0.40
C ILE A 204 -25.00 -32.95 0.05
N THR A 205 -25.41 -33.22 -1.19
CA THR A 205 -25.63 -34.57 -1.72
C THR A 205 -24.44 -35.06 -2.54
N ASP A 206 -24.39 -36.35 -2.85
CA ASP A 206 -23.32 -36.95 -3.67
C ASP A 206 -23.37 -36.55 -5.15
N ALA A 207 -24.45 -35.90 -5.60
CA ALA A 207 -24.56 -35.33 -6.93
C ALA A 207 -23.99 -33.90 -7.04
N MET A 208 -23.51 -33.33 -5.93
CA MET A 208 -22.92 -31.99 -5.88
C MET A 208 -21.39 -32.04 -5.89
N ILE A 209 -20.77 -31.02 -6.47
CA ILE A 209 -19.32 -30.79 -6.43
C ILE A 209 -19.07 -29.50 -5.66
N CYS A 210 -18.20 -29.55 -4.67
CA CYS A 210 -17.81 -28.39 -3.89
C CYS A 210 -16.47 -27.85 -4.34
N ALA A 211 -16.33 -26.52 -4.36
CA ALA A 211 -15.08 -25.86 -4.72
C ALA A 211 -14.92 -24.56 -3.91
N GLY A 212 -13.68 -24.23 -3.52
CA GLY A 212 -13.37 -23.05 -2.70
C GLY A 212 -12.34 -23.35 -1.60
N ALA A 213 -11.90 -22.31 -0.88
CA ALA A 213 -11.00 -22.43 0.26
C ALA A 213 -11.56 -21.67 1.47
N SER A 214 -11.43 -22.25 2.67
CA SER A 214 -11.90 -21.68 3.94
C SER A 214 -10.87 -21.91 5.06
N GLY A 215 -10.97 -21.15 6.16
CA GLY A 215 -10.24 -21.45 7.42
C GLY A 215 -9.26 -20.38 7.92
N ALA A 216 -9.20 -19.20 7.29
CA ALA A 216 -8.37 -18.10 7.77
C ALA A 216 -8.93 -17.48 9.07
N SER A 217 -8.05 -17.24 10.04
CA SER A 217 -8.33 -16.45 11.22
C SER A 217 -7.37 -15.28 11.34
N SER A 218 -7.79 -14.24 12.05
CA SER A 218 -7.04 -13.01 12.25
C SER A 218 -6.66 -12.91 13.74
N CYS A 219 -5.40 -12.60 14.06
CA CYS A 219 -4.96 -12.37 15.44
C CYS A 219 -4.84 -10.86 15.69
N GLN A 220 -5.52 -10.39 16.74
CA GLN A 220 -5.63 -8.97 17.05
C GLN A 220 -5.12 -8.64 18.46
N GLN A 221 -4.58 -7.44 18.63
CA GLN A 221 -4.30 -6.83 19.93
C GLN A 221 -5.60 -6.34 20.58
N SER A 222 -5.54 -6.00 21.87
CA SER A 222 -6.67 -5.46 22.63
C SER A 222 -7.25 -4.14 22.08
N ASN A 223 -6.53 -3.45 21.20
CA ASN A 223 -6.96 -2.25 20.49
C ASN A 223 -7.55 -2.53 19.08
N GLY A 224 -7.74 -3.80 18.70
CA GLY A 224 -8.28 -4.20 17.39
C GLY A 224 -7.25 -4.24 16.25
N PHE A 225 -5.95 -4.03 16.54
CA PHE A 225 -4.90 -4.08 15.51
C PHE A 225 -4.54 -5.52 15.12
N HIS A 226 -4.71 -5.87 13.83
CA HIS A 226 -4.26 -7.13 13.26
C HIS A 226 -2.75 -7.11 12.99
N PHE A 227 -2.03 -8.05 13.58
CA PHE A 227 -0.58 -8.16 13.43
C PHE A 227 -0.14 -9.53 12.91
N CYS A 228 -1.00 -10.55 12.96
CA CYS A 228 -0.67 -11.91 12.52
C CYS A 228 -1.92 -12.66 12.05
N GLY A 229 -1.74 -13.59 11.11
CA GLY A 229 -2.78 -14.54 10.72
C GLY A 229 -2.73 -15.81 11.55
N GLY A 230 -3.82 -16.56 11.55
CA GLY A 230 -3.90 -17.91 12.09
C GLY A 230 -4.78 -18.80 11.23
N SER A 231 -4.80 -20.08 11.55
CA SER A 231 -5.76 -21.02 10.98
C SER A 231 -6.41 -21.81 12.10
N LEU A 232 -7.75 -21.82 12.13
CA LEU A 232 -8.49 -22.66 13.05
C LEU A 232 -8.26 -24.12 12.65
N ILE A 233 -7.80 -24.98 13.56
CA ILE A 233 -7.55 -26.41 13.28
C ILE A 233 -8.55 -27.32 14.01
N SER A 234 -9.22 -26.79 15.03
CA SER A 234 -10.44 -27.35 15.63
C SER A 234 -11.18 -26.26 16.39
N GLN A 235 -12.35 -26.55 16.96
CA GLN A 235 -13.12 -25.57 17.73
C GLN A 235 -12.33 -24.94 18.89
N TYR A 236 -11.32 -25.60 19.45
CA TYR A 236 -10.52 -25.08 20.56
C TYR A 236 -9.11 -24.62 20.18
N TRP A 237 -8.67 -24.88 18.95
CA TRP A 237 -7.26 -24.78 18.62
C TRP A 237 -7.04 -24.01 17.33
N VAL A 238 -6.10 -23.07 17.39
CA VAL A 238 -5.65 -22.26 16.27
C VAL A 238 -4.15 -22.44 16.15
N VAL A 239 -3.66 -22.63 14.92
CA VAL A 239 -2.23 -22.59 14.62
C VAL A 239 -1.86 -21.20 14.09
N THR A 240 -0.73 -20.68 14.52
CA THR A 240 -0.15 -19.41 14.05
C THR A 240 1.37 -19.52 14.03
N ALA A 241 2.05 -18.49 13.55
CA ALA A 241 3.51 -18.46 13.52
C ALA A 241 4.09 -18.06 14.88
N ALA A 242 5.23 -18.65 15.24
CA ALA A 242 5.92 -18.36 16.50
C ALA A 242 6.53 -16.95 16.51
N HIS A 243 6.99 -16.45 15.37
CA HIS A 243 7.53 -15.10 15.23
C HIS A 243 6.49 -14.02 15.55
N CYS A 244 5.20 -14.34 15.49
CA CYS A 244 4.12 -13.43 15.88
C CYS A 244 4.05 -13.18 17.40
N ARG A 245 4.74 -14.00 18.22
CA ARG A 245 4.86 -13.83 19.68
C ARG A 245 3.49 -13.62 20.36
N VAL A 246 2.50 -14.43 19.99
CA VAL A 246 1.14 -14.29 20.51
C VAL A 246 1.11 -14.64 22.01
N GLN A 247 0.55 -13.74 22.83
CA GLN A 247 0.47 -13.91 24.29
C GLN A 247 -0.98 -14.08 24.75
N ALA A 248 -1.20 -15.07 25.63
CA ALA A 248 -2.48 -15.27 26.30
C ALA A 248 -2.81 -14.06 27.20
N GLY A 249 -4.07 -13.65 27.24
CA GLY A 249 -4.54 -12.50 28.03
C GLY A 249 -4.33 -11.13 27.41
N TYR A 250 -3.42 -10.99 26.43
CA TYR A 250 -3.17 -9.72 25.73
C TYR A 250 -3.71 -9.70 24.29
N HIS A 251 -3.69 -10.84 23.60
CA HIS A 251 -4.19 -10.99 22.23
C HIS A 251 -5.50 -11.79 22.15
N TYR A 252 -6.21 -11.58 21.05
CA TYR A 252 -7.47 -12.23 20.70
C TYR A 252 -7.37 -12.89 19.32
N VAL A 253 -8.13 -13.97 19.13
CA VAL A 253 -8.36 -14.56 17.80
C VAL A 253 -9.71 -14.13 17.29
N ILE A 254 -9.77 -13.59 16.08
CA ILE A 254 -10.99 -13.23 15.38
C ILE A 254 -11.26 -14.25 14.29
N LEU A 255 -12.46 -14.82 14.30
CA LEU A 255 -12.90 -15.83 13.33
C LEU A 255 -14.05 -15.29 12.48
N GLY A 256 -14.03 -15.59 11.18
CA GLY A 256 -15.10 -15.24 10.25
C GLY A 256 -15.07 -13.80 9.74
N GLU A 257 -13.98 -13.08 10.04
CA GLU A 257 -13.71 -11.72 9.53
C GLU A 257 -13.21 -11.81 8.08
N HIS A 258 -13.81 -11.03 7.18
CA HIS A 258 -13.36 -10.84 5.80
C HIS A 258 -13.03 -9.37 5.53
N ASP A 259 -13.90 -8.43 5.96
CA ASP A 259 -13.68 -6.98 5.90
C ASP A 259 -13.31 -6.40 7.28
N ARG A 260 -12.04 -6.04 7.44
CA ARG A 260 -11.49 -5.51 8.70
C ARG A 260 -11.95 -4.10 9.09
N SER A 261 -12.72 -3.42 8.25
CA SER A 261 -13.20 -2.05 8.51
C SER A 261 -14.71 -1.96 8.70
N SER A 262 -15.40 -3.09 8.67
CA SER A 262 -16.84 -3.19 8.86
C SER A 262 -17.14 -4.07 10.08
N SER A 263 -18.13 -3.67 10.87
CA SER A 263 -18.70 -4.49 11.95
C SER A 263 -19.98 -5.23 11.52
N ALA A 264 -20.32 -5.22 10.23
CA ALA A 264 -21.53 -5.84 9.71
C ALA A 264 -21.46 -7.37 9.70
N GLU A 265 -20.26 -7.94 9.72
CA GLU A 265 -20.05 -9.38 9.68
C GLU A 265 -20.22 -10.02 11.07
N SER A 266 -20.83 -11.21 11.12
CA SER A 266 -20.98 -11.99 12.34
C SER A 266 -19.65 -12.66 12.73
N VAL A 267 -18.69 -11.86 13.18
CA VAL A 267 -17.36 -12.30 13.63
C VAL A 267 -17.38 -12.84 15.05
N GLN A 268 -16.48 -13.78 15.34
CA GLN A 268 -16.29 -14.31 16.71
C GLN A 268 -14.97 -13.82 17.28
N VAL A 269 -15.03 -13.17 18.44
CA VAL A 269 -13.85 -12.67 19.17
C VAL A 269 -13.52 -13.65 20.29
N MET A 270 -12.42 -14.39 20.14
CA MET A 270 -12.04 -15.50 21.00
C MET A 270 -10.86 -15.11 21.89
N ARG A 271 -11.00 -15.32 23.21
CA ARG A 271 -9.88 -15.20 24.16
C ARG A 271 -8.93 -16.38 24.03
N ILE A 272 -7.64 -16.10 24.23
CA ILE A 272 -6.58 -17.11 24.22
C ILE A 272 -6.33 -17.55 25.66
N ALA A 273 -6.58 -18.83 25.97
CA ALA A 273 -6.29 -19.42 27.27
C ALA A 273 -4.80 -19.77 27.42
N LYS A 274 -4.16 -20.23 26.33
CA LYS A 274 -2.75 -20.61 26.34
C LYS A 274 -2.14 -20.47 24.95
N ALA A 275 -0.91 -19.96 24.87
CA ALA A 275 -0.07 -20.02 23.68
C ALA A 275 1.10 -20.98 23.93
N ILE A 276 1.30 -21.95 23.04
CA ILE A 276 2.31 -22.99 23.13
C ILE A 276 3.21 -22.88 21.90
N THR A 277 4.35 -22.22 22.06
CA THR A 277 5.36 -22.10 21.00
C THR A 277 6.19 -23.36 20.92
N HIS A 278 6.55 -23.78 19.71
CA HIS A 278 7.40 -24.95 19.51
C HIS A 278 8.73 -24.82 20.29
N PRO A 279 9.17 -25.85 21.04
CA PRO A 279 10.34 -25.75 21.93
C PRO A 279 11.65 -25.52 21.17
N TYR A 280 11.70 -25.93 19.90
CA TYR A 280 12.86 -25.75 19.02
C TYR A 280 12.69 -24.61 18.00
N TYR A 281 11.78 -23.66 18.27
CA TYR A 281 11.66 -22.46 17.44
C TYR A 281 12.96 -21.65 17.48
N ASN A 282 13.47 -21.29 16.30
CA ASN A 282 14.67 -20.47 16.17
C ASN A 282 14.34 -19.15 15.47
N SER A 283 14.51 -18.01 16.16
CA SER A 283 14.19 -16.69 15.61
C SER A 283 15.15 -16.18 14.54
N ASN A 284 16.33 -16.78 14.40
CA ASN A 284 17.33 -16.39 13.40
C ASN A 284 17.11 -17.11 12.07
N THR A 285 16.73 -18.39 12.12
CA THR A 285 16.49 -19.22 10.94
C THR A 285 15.01 -19.40 10.62
N PHE A 286 14.11 -19.00 11.51
CA PHE A 286 12.67 -19.31 11.46
C PHE A 286 12.37 -20.82 11.44
N ASN A 287 13.34 -21.65 11.84
CA ASN A 287 13.10 -23.08 11.93
C ASN A 287 12.05 -23.35 13.03
N ASN A 288 11.10 -24.25 12.73
CA ASN A 288 9.96 -24.55 13.60
C ASN A 288 9.13 -23.32 14.01
N ASP A 289 8.87 -22.40 13.08
CA ASP A 289 8.08 -21.18 13.29
C ASP A 289 6.57 -21.46 13.45
N ILE A 290 6.20 -22.15 14.53
CA ILE A 290 4.83 -22.57 14.82
C ILE A 290 4.49 -22.39 16.30
N THR A 291 3.30 -21.83 16.55
CA THR A 291 2.69 -21.69 17.87
C THR A 291 1.24 -22.17 17.82
N LEU A 292 0.85 -22.99 18.80
CA LEU A 292 -0.53 -23.41 19.01
C LEU A 292 -1.21 -22.53 20.04
N LEU A 293 -2.39 -22.02 19.70
CA LEU A 293 -3.23 -21.23 20.58
C LEU A 293 -4.42 -22.08 21.02
N LYS A 294 -4.59 -22.25 22.33
CA LYS A 294 -5.79 -22.82 22.93
C LYS A 294 -6.78 -21.70 23.23
N LEU A 295 -7.98 -21.79 22.66
CA LEU A 295 -9.06 -20.85 22.91
C LEU A 295 -9.70 -21.10 24.28
N SER A 296 -10.16 -20.04 24.94
CA SER A 296 -10.85 -20.14 26.25
C SER A 296 -12.25 -20.75 26.15
N SER A 297 -12.87 -20.67 24.97
CA SER A 297 -14.19 -21.23 24.65
C SER A 297 -14.15 -21.84 23.23
N PRO A 298 -15.02 -22.81 22.91
CA PRO A 298 -15.07 -23.37 21.57
C PRO A 298 -15.58 -22.34 20.57
N ALA A 299 -14.96 -22.28 19.40
CA ALA A 299 -15.45 -21.56 18.25
C ALA A 299 -16.73 -22.20 17.72
N GLN A 300 -17.73 -21.37 17.41
CA GLN A 300 -18.96 -21.80 16.77
C GLN A 300 -18.68 -22.01 15.28
N LEU A 301 -18.93 -23.21 14.77
CA LEU A 301 -18.70 -23.50 13.36
C LEU A 301 -19.87 -22.95 12.53
N THR A 302 -19.55 -22.23 11.47
CA THR A 302 -20.52 -21.60 10.57
C THR A 302 -20.03 -21.69 9.13
N SER A 303 -20.83 -21.23 8.17
CA SER A 303 -20.41 -21.09 6.77
C SER A 303 -19.19 -20.18 6.58
N ARG A 304 -18.88 -19.30 7.56
CA ARG A 304 -17.69 -18.42 7.57
C ARG A 304 -16.56 -18.90 8.49
N VAL A 305 -16.85 -19.79 9.44
CA VAL A 305 -15.89 -20.26 10.44
C VAL A 305 -15.83 -21.77 10.41
N SER A 306 -14.75 -22.30 9.82
CA SER A 306 -14.50 -23.75 9.74
C SER A 306 -13.02 -24.04 9.98
N PRO A 307 -12.69 -25.23 10.55
CA PRO A 307 -11.30 -25.62 10.74
C PRO A 307 -10.65 -26.09 9.43
N VAL A 308 -9.36 -25.79 9.26
CA VAL A 308 -8.52 -26.34 8.19
C VAL A 308 -8.05 -27.74 8.53
N CYS A 309 -7.96 -28.62 7.53
CA CYS A 309 -7.43 -29.96 7.70
C CYS A 309 -5.91 -29.93 7.84
N LEU A 310 -5.37 -30.72 8.77
CA LEU A 310 -3.94 -30.96 8.90
C LEU A 310 -3.51 -32.09 7.98
N ALA A 311 -2.35 -31.93 7.34
CA ALA A 311 -1.72 -33.01 6.60
C ALA A 311 -1.32 -34.15 7.54
N ALA A 312 -1.42 -35.40 7.08
CA ALA A 312 -0.87 -36.53 7.81
C ALA A 312 0.65 -36.40 7.94
N SER A 313 1.25 -36.90 9.03
CA SER A 313 2.70 -36.86 9.24
C SER A 313 3.51 -37.61 8.17
N THR A 314 2.86 -38.51 7.43
CA THR A 314 3.43 -39.28 6.32
C THR A 314 3.12 -38.68 4.94
N ALA A 315 2.41 -37.56 4.87
CA ALA A 315 2.00 -36.96 3.61
C ALA A 315 3.22 -36.37 2.88
N SER A 316 3.62 -36.99 1.76
CA SER A 316 4.58 -36.39 0.83
C SER A 316 3.82 -35.53 -0.18
N ILE A 317 4.03 -34.21 -0.16
CA ILE A 317 3.40 -33.30 -1.13
C ILE A 317 4.40 -33.07 -2.28
N PRO A 318 4.10 -33.50 -3.53
CA PRO A 318 5.03 -33.36 -4.65
C PRO A 318 5.37 -31.89 -4.95
N SER A 319 6.59 -31.62 -5.41
CA SER A 319 6.91 -30.31 -5.98
C SER A 319 6.03 -30.00 -7.20
N GLY A 320 5.66 -28.73 -7.38
CA GLY A 320 4.71 -28.28 -8.38
C GLY A 320 3.25 -28.41 -7.95
N THR A 321 2.95 -29.04 -6.80
CA THR A 321 1.60 -29.03 -6.22
C THR A 321 1.19 -27.59 -5.95
N ILE A 322 0.04 -27.17 -6.46
CA ILE A 322 -0.48 -25.83 -6.20
C ILE A 322 -1.18 -25.82 -4.85
N CYS A 323 -0.70 -24.99 -3.93
CA CYS A 323 -1.32 -24.71 -2.64
C CYS A 323 -2.01 -23.35 -2.66
N VAL A 324 -3.01 -23.18 -1.79
CA VAL A 324 -3.69 -21.89 -1.62
C VAL A 324 -3.22 -21.27 -0.30
N THR A 325 -2.82 -20.01 -0.35
CA THR A 325 -2.52 -19.20 0.84
C THR A 325 -3.52 -18.07 0.95
N THR A 326 -3.95 -17.77 2.17
CA THR A 326 -4.89 -16.69 2.49
C THR A 326 -4.33 -15.81 3.60
N GLY A 327 -4.62 -14.51 3.59
CA GLY A 327 -4.26 -13.62 4.70
C GLY A 327 -4.41 -12.14 4.38
N TRP A 328 -4.14 -11.30 5.37
CA TRP A 328 -4.11 -9.83 5.22
C TRP A 328 -2.68 -9.29 5.14
N GLY A 329 -1.79 -10.06 4.51
CA GLY A 329 -0.38 -9.73 4.33
C GLY A 329 -0.14 -8.68 3.24
N LYS A 330 1.11 -8.25 3.09
CA LYS A 330 1.52 -7.26 2.09
C LYS A 330 1.18 -7.72 0.67
N THR A 331 0.46 -6.87 -0.06
CA THR A 331 0.17 -7.00 -1.48
C THR A 331 1.06 -6.07 -2.32
N GLY A 332 0.94 -6.10 -3.65
CA GLY A 332 1.68 -5.19 -4.53
C GLY A 332 1.34 -3.70 -4.33
N THR A 333 0.21 -3.41 -3.68
CA THR A 333 -0.37 -2.07 -3.53
C THR A 333 -0.51 -1.63 -2.06
N THR A 334 -0.62 -2.57 -1.11
CA THR A 334 -0.89 -2.27 0.30
C THR A 334 -0.07 -3.15 1.25
N SER A 335 0.25 -2.67 2.45
CA SER A 335 0.93 -3.48 3.48
C SER A 335 -0.02 -4.30 4.35
N THR A 336 -1.28 -3.87 4.46
CA THR A 336 -2.34 -4.50 5.26
C THR A 336 -3.69 -4.27 4.55
N PRO A 337 -4.05 -5.12 3.58
CA PRO A 337 -5.32 -4.99 2.85
C PRO A 337 -6.52 -5.05 3.81
N ARG A 338 -7.59 -4.32 3.43
CA ARG A 338 -8.87 -4.29 4.14
C ARG A 338 -9.55 -5.66 4.12
N PHE A 339 -9.57 -6.28 2.95
CA PHE A 339 -10.23 -7.55 2.68
C PHE A 339 -9.25 -8.71 2.73
N LEU A 340 -9.73 -9.89 3.13
CA LEU A 340 -8.94 -11.12 3.16
C LEU A 340 -8.46 -11.47 1.75
N GLN A 341 -7.14 -11.60 1.59
CA GLN A 341 -6.55 -11.97 0.31
C GLN A 341 -6.41 -13.47 0.19
N GLN A 342 -6.39 -13.97 -1.05
CA GLN A 342 -6.05 -15.35 -1.39
C GLN A 342 -5.17 -15.38 -2.63
N THR A 343 -4.22 -16.31 -2.68
CA THR A 343 -3.47 -16.63 -3.91
C THR A 343 -3.10 -18.10 -3.96
N ALA A 344 -2.92 -18.65 -5.17
CA ALA A 344 -2.52 -20.03 -5.39
C ALA A 344 -1.04 -20.07 -5.84
N LEU A 345 -0.23 -20.94 -5.22
CA LEU A 345 1.23 -20.96 -5.36
C LEU A 345 1.73 -22.40 -5.53
N PRO A 346 2.62 -22.69 -6.48
CA PRO A 346 3.27 -23.99 -6.56
C PRO A 346 4.25 -24.20 -5.41
N LEU A 347 4.28 -25.41 -4.89
CA LEU A 347 5.33 -25.87 -3.99
C LEU A 347 6.65 -26.02 -4.74
N MET A 348 7.69 -25.43 -4.17
CA MET A 348 9.04 -25.49 -4.69
C MET A 348 9.83 -26.60 -4.02
N THR A 349 10.79 -27.18 -4.74
CA THR A 349 11.79 -28.04 -4.10
C THR A 349 12.66 -27.21 -3.13
N PRO A 350 13.21 -27.84 -2.06
CA PRO A 350 14.16 -27.16 -1.18
C PRO A 350 15.34 -26.53 -1.95
N ALA A 351 15.86 -27.21 -2.97
CA ALA A 351 16.94 -26.71 -3.82
C ALA A 351 16.54 -25.42 -4.58
N GLN A 352 15.35 -25.38 -5.18
CA GLN A 352 14.83 -24.16 -5.81
C GLN A 352 14.62 -23.05 -4.77
N CYS A 353 14.10 -23.39 -3.59
CA CYS A 353 13.87 -22.42 -2.53
C CYS A 353 15.18 -21.79 -2.03
N MET A 354 16.24 -22.59 -1.88
CA MET A 354 17.57 -22.11 -1.50
C MET A 354 18.19 -21.18 -2.54
N GLN A 355 17.84 -21.30 -3.83
CA GLN A 355 18.27 -20.35 -4.85
C GLN A 355 17.67 -18.95 -4.64
N TYR A 356 16.46 -18.86 -4.08
CA TYR A 356 15.80 -17.58 -3.80
C TYR A 356 16.16 -16.99 -2.44
N TRP A 357 16.36 -17.83 -1.41
CA TRP A 357 16.49 -17.38 -0.01
C TRP A 357 17.88 -17.62 0.61
N GLY A 358 18.79 -18.29 -0.11
CA GLY A 358 20.15 -18.62 0.32
C GLY A 358 20.28 -19.99 1.01
N GLN A 359 21.43 -20.63 0.85
CA GLN A 359 21.69 -22.03 1.28
C GLN A 359 21.65 -22.27 2.80
N GLY A 360 21.71 -21.23 3.63
CA GLY A 360 21.77 -21.37 5.10
C GLY A 360 20.47 -21.08 5.85
N ARG A 361 19.36 -20.76 5.16
CA ARG A 361 18.10 -20.34 5.78
C ARG A 361 16.95 -21.34 5.66
N ILE A 362 17.00 -22.24 4.69
CA ILE A 362 15.93 -23.22 4.43
C ILE A 362 16.30 -24.55 5.09
N THR A 363 15.40 -25.12 5.88
CA THR A 363 15.55 -26.42 6.55
C THR A 363 14.53 -27.43 6.04
N ASP A 364 14.72 -28.71 6.33
CA ASP A 364 13.78 -29.79 5.98
C ASP A 364 12.43 -29.70 6.74
N ALA A 365 12.36 -28.85 7.77
CA ALA A 365 11.12 -28.56 8.50
C ALA A 365 10.29 -27.43 7.86
N MET A 366 10.70 -26.92 6.69
CA MET A 366 10.03 -25.83 5.98
C MET A 366 9.43 -26.32 4.65
N ILE A 367 8.26 -25.76 4.31
CA ILE A 367 7.64 -25.93 2.99
C ILE A 367 7.73 -24.60 2.26
N CYS A 368 8.29 -24.63 1.05
CA CYS A 368 8.42 -23.44 0.22
C CYS A 368 7.34 -23.39 -0.85
N ALA A 369 6.64 -22.25 -0.95
CA ALA A 369 5.65 -21.99 -1.99
C ALA A 369 5.86 -20.59 -2.59
N GLY A 370 5.89 -20.48 -3.92
CA GLY A 370 6.10 -19.19 -4.57
C GLY A 370 6.09 -19.27 -6.09
N ALA A 371 5.71 -18.16 -6.74
CA ALA A 371 5.83 -17.99 -8.19
C ALA A 371 6.14 -16.52 -8.52
N SER A 372 6.41 -16.21 -9.78
CA SER A 372 6.69 -14.82 -10.19
C SER A 372 5.50 -13.90 -9.86
N GLY A 373 5.73 -12.89 -9.02
CA GLY A 373 4.73 -11.89 -8.64
C GLY A 373 3.81 -12.24 -7.47
N VAL A 374 3.90 -13.46 -6.91
CA VAL A 374 3.09 -13.90 -5.76
C VAL A 374 3.90 -14.86 -4.86
N SER A 375 3.91 -14.61 -3.55
CA SER A 375 4.51 -15.49 -2.55
C SER A 375 3.67 -15.50 -1.28
N SER A 376 3.78 -16.56 -0.47
CA SER A 376 3.35 -16.53 0.94
C SER A 376 4.32 -15.63 1.68
N CYS A 377 4.17 -14.32 1.48
CA CYS A 377 5.12 -13.32 1.94
C CYS A 377 5.33 -13.48 3.45
N GLN A 378 6.59 -13.62 3.87
CA GLN A 378 7.02 -13.05 5.14
C GLN A 378 6.64 -11.58 5.11
N ALA A 379 5.97 -11.09 6.15
CA ALA A 379 6.16 -9.70 6.51
C ALA A 379 7.66 -9.56 6.75
N ASN A 380 8.39 -9.04 5.76
CA ASN A 380 9.81 -8.77 5.95
C ASN A 380 9.91 -7.84 7.16
N GLU A 381 10.31 -8.39 8.32
CA GLU A 381 10.79 -7.60 9.45
C GLU A 381 12.20 -7.03 9.16
N GLY A 382 12.73 -7.23 7.94
CA GLY A 382 13.93 -6.57 7.44
C GLY A 382 13.61 -5.31 6.63
N PHE A 383 14.27 -4.20 6.98
CA PHE A 383 14.31 -3.00 6.14
C PHE A 383 14.94 -3.32 4.78
N SER A 384 14.28 -2.92 3.69
CA SER A 384 14.92 -2.90 2.36
C SER A 384 16.12 -1.96 2.35
N SER A 385 17.12 -2.19 1.47
CA SER A 385 18.28 -1.29 1.33
C SER A 385 17.88 0.16 1.09
N ILE A 386 16.77 0.39 0.35
CA ILE A 386 16.19 1.72 0.12
C ILE A 386 15.67 2.33 1.42
N GLN A 387 14.99 1.55 2.27
CA GLN A 387 14.50 2.02 3.57
C GLN A 387 15.66 2.33 4.52
N ILE A 388 16.69 1.49 4.59
CA ILE A 388 17.88 1.74 5.42
C ILE A 388 18.54 3.05 4.98
N PHE A 389 18.81 3.19 3.68
CA PHE A 389 19.37 4.41 3.10
C PHE A 389 18.53 5.66 3.42
N THR A 390 17.20 5.54 3.29
CA THR A 390 16.27 6.62 3.59
C THR A 390 16.28 7.02 5.07
N ILE A 391 16.35 6.04 5.98
CA ILE A 391 16.44 6.26 7.43
C ILE A 391 17.75 6.99 7.78
N CYS A 392 18.89 6.54 7.21
CA CYS A 392 20.17 7.21 7.39
C CYS A 392 20.10 8.68 6.96
N ILE A 393 19.51 8.98 5.80
CA ILE A 393 19.33 10.36 5.33
C ILE A 393 18.44 11.16 6.30
N TYR A 394 17.35 10.60 6.80
CA TYR A 394 16.49 11.31 7.75
C TYR A 394 17.17 11.65 9.06
N ILE A 395 18.01 10.75 9.57
CA ILE A 395 18.83 11.02 10.75
C ILE A 395 19.80 12.17 10.46
N THR A 396 20.47 12.16 9.31
CA THR A 396 21.38 13.26 8.92
C THR A 396 20.65 14.60 8.79
N ILE A 397 19.49 14.61 8.12
CA ILE A 397 18.67 15.84 7.97
C ILE A 397 18.23 16.37 9.33
N PHE A 398 17.80 15.49 10.24
CA PHE A 398 17.42 15.91 11.59
C PHE A 398 18.60 16.52 12.33
N ILE A 399 19.76 15.85 12.39
CA ILE A 399 20.92 16.35 13.13
C ILE A 399 21.41 17.68 12.57
N VAL A 400 21.62 17.77 11.26
CA VAL A 400 22.13 18.99 10.61
C VAL A 400 21.10 20.11 10.68
N GLY A 401 19.83 19.81 10.43
CA GLY A 401 18.74 20.78 10.47
C GLY A 401 18.48 21.33 11.87
N PHE A 402 18.41 20.46 12.87
CA PHE A 402 18.15 20.85 14.26
C PHE A 402 19.30 21.71 14.83
N ILE A 403 20.54 21.24 14.69
CA ILE A 403 21.73 21.97 15.19
C ILE A 403 21.93 23.26 14.38
N GLY A 404 21.89 23.17 13.05
CA GLY A 404 22.14 24.30 12.16
C GLY A 404 21.12 25.42 12.32
N ASN A 405 19.82 25.11 12.26
CA ASN A 405 18.79 26.12 12.44
C ASN A 405 18.72 26.63 13.88
N GLY A 406 18.96 25.77 14.88
CA GLY A 406 19.07 26.19 16.28
C GLY A 406 20.19 27.22 16.52
N LEU A 407 21.37 26.98 15.96
CA LEU A 407 22.49 27.93 16.00
C LEU A 407 22.14 29.26 15.33
N VAL A 408 21.46 29.20 14.18
CA VAL A 408 21.04 30.41 13.45
C VAL A 408 20.05 31.21 14.29
N ILE A 409 19.05 30.56 14.89
CA ILE A 409 18.08 31.19 15.79
C ILE A 409 18.80 31.84 16.98
N PHE A 410 19.72 31.12 17.62
CA PHE A 410 20.49 31.64 18.76
C PHE A 410 21.34 32.87 18.39
N VAL A 411 22.13 32.77 17.32
CA VAL A 411 23.03 33.85 16.92
C VAL A 411 22.25 35.07 16.41
N THR A 412 21.23 34.87 15.57
CA THR A 412 20.44 35.98 15.01
C THR A 412 19.50 36.62 16.02
N GLY A 413 18.96 35.84 16.97
CA GLY A 413 18.06 36.33 18.01
C GLY A 413 18.75 36.99 19.20
N TYR A 414 19.94 36.50 19.60
CA TYR A 414 20.58 36.92 20.85
C TYR A 414 21.94 37.62 20.67
N LYS A 415 22.75 37.25 19.66
CA LYS A 415 24.14 37.75 19.50
C LYS A 415 24.32 38.81 18.42
N MET A 416 23.35 38.99 17.52
CA MET A 416 23.38 39.95 16.43
C MET A 416 22.39 41.10 16.66
N LYS A 417 22.70 42.28 16.10
CA LYS A 417 21.76 43.41 16.10
C LYS A 417 20.55 43.08 15.21
N THR A 418 19.35 43.37 15.70
CA THR A 418 18.11 43.14 14.96
C THR A 418 18.02 44.09 13.77
N THR A 419 18.02 43.51 12.56
CA THR A 419 17.82 44.20 11.29
C THR A 419 16.64 43.58 10.54
N VAL A 420 16.13 44.27 9.51
CA VAL A 420 15.07 43.71 8.65
C VAL A 420 15.51 42.38 8.03
N ASN A 421 16.76 42.25 7.60
CA ASN A 421 17.31 41.00 7.07
C ASN A 421 17.41 39.89 8.12
N SER A 422 17.84 40.22 9.34
CA SER A 422 17.92 39.21 10.40
C SER A 422 16.54 38.73 10.84
N ILE A 423 15.50 39.57 10.75
CA ILE A 423 14.10 39.15 10.99
C ILE A 423 13.65 38.13 9.94
N TRP A 424 13.95 38.34 8.65
CA TRP A 424 13.61 37.38 7.59
C TRP A 424 14.28 36.03 7.81
N PHE A 425 15.61 36.03 8.03
CA PHE A 425 16.38 34.80 8.23
C PHE A 425 16.03 34.09 9.53
N LEU A 426 15.71 34.82 10.59
CA LEU A 426 15.25 34.25 11.85
C LEU A 426 13.93 33.47 11.65
N ASN A 427 12.96 34.05 10.94
CA ASN A 427 11.68 33.36 10.69
C ASN A 427 11.82 32.16 9.76
N LEU A 428 12.69 32.26 8.75
CA LEU A 428 13.02 31.15 7.87
C LEU A 428 13.68 30.00 8.66
N ALA A 429 14.63 30.31 9.54
CA ALA A 429 15.26 29.33 10.43
C ALA A 429 14.28 28.72 11.44
N ILE A 430 13.30 29.48 11.94
CA ILE A 430 12.24 28.96 12.81
C ILE A 430 11.37 27.94 12.07
N ALA A 431 10.97 28.22 10.82
CA ALA A 431 10.21 27.27 10.01
C ALA A 431 11.00 25.96 9.79
N ASP A 432 12.26 26.08 9.37
CA ASP A 432 13.14 24.94 9.12
C ASP A 432 13.46 24.14 10.41
N PHE A 433 13.55 24.81 11.57
CA PHE A 433 13.76 24.17 12.86
C PHE A 433 12.55 23.33 13.30
N PHE A 434 11.32 23.84 13.18
CA PHE A 434 10.14 23.03 13.47
C PHE A 434 10.04 21.84 12.50
N PHE A 435 10.38 22.06 11.24
CA PHE A 435 10.36 21.02 10.22
C PHE A 435 11.46 19.97 10.39
N SER A 436 12.56 20.24 11.13
CA SER A 436 13.61 19.23 11.34
C SER A 436 13.08 17.98 12.08
N PHE A 437 11.98 18.09 12.83
CA PHE A 437 11.31 16.96 13.46
C PHE A 437 10.51 16.07 12.48
N ALA A 438 10.15 16.57 11.29
CA ALA A 438 9.41 15.80 10.29
C ALA A 438 10.12 14.49 9.85
N PRO A 439 11.45 14.46 9.59
CA PRO A 439 12.19 13.22 9.37
C PRO A 439 12.04 12.21 10.50
N VAL A 440 12.12 12.63 11.76
CA VAL A 440 11.98 11.76 12.95
C VAL A 440 10.59 11.16 13.01
N ILE A 441 9.56 12.00 12.80
CA ILE A 441 8.18 11.57 12.69
C ILE A 441 8.01 10.51 11.58
N ARG A 442 8.64 10.72 10.42
CA ARG A 442 8.59 9.79 9.29
C ARG A 442 9.27 8.46 9.59
N ILE A 443 10.38 8.48 10.33
CA ILE A 443 11.02 7.26 10.87
C ILE A 443 10.01 6.53 11.77
N PHE A 444 9.38 7.20 12.74
CA PHE A 444 8.38 6.54 13.61
C PHE A 444 7.22 5.90 12.83
N LEU A 445 6.76 6.53 11.74
CA LEU A 445 5.73 5.95 10.87
C LEU A 445 6.22 4.69 10.14
N ILE A 446 7.49 4.62 9.76
CA ILE A 446 8.11 3.42 9.16
C ILE A 446 8.12 2.24 10.16
N PHE A 447 8.29 2.51 11.46
CA PHE A 447 8.32 1.50 12.52
C PHE A 447 6.93 1.11 13.08
N GLY A 448 5.82 1.60 12.50
CA GLY A 448 4.48 1.03 12.71
C GLY A 448 3.89 1.11 14.14
N LYS A 449 3.95 2.27 14.81
CA LYS A 449 3.36 2.48 16.16
C LYS A 449 1.91 3.02 16.12
N PRO A 450 1.10 2.85 17.19
CA PRO A 450 -0.35 3.15 17.22
C PRO A 450 -0.75 4.62 17.01
N LEU A 451 0.19 5.56 17.07
CA LEU A 451 -0.03 6.99 16.78
C LEU A 451 -0.05 7.32 15.27
N GLY A 452 0.04 6.33 14.38
CA GLY A 452 0.28 6.52 12.94
C GLY A 452 -0.67 7.48 12.22
N TYR A 453 -1.96 7.49 12.56
CA TYR A 453 -2.95 8.38 11.91
C TYR A 453 -2.74 9.86 12.25
N VAL A 454 -2.63 10.17 13.56
CA VAL A 454 -2.38 11.54 14.04
C VAL A 454 -1.03 12.03 13.55
N LEU A 455 -0.03 11.15 13.64
CA LEU A 455 1.34 11.44 13.27
C LEU A 455 1.50 11.67 11.76
N SER A 456 0.73 10.95 10.92
CA SER A 456 0.67 11.19 9.47
C SER A 456 0.02 12.53 9.13
N LYS A 457 -1.05 12.93 9.83
CA LYS A 457 -1.67 14.26 9.65
C LYS A 457 -0.71 15.38 10.06
N LEU A 458 -0.05 15.23 11.21
CA LEU A 458 0.95 16.17 11.69
C LEU A 458 2.11 16.29 10.70
N LEU A 459 2.62 15.17 10.16
CA LEU A 459 3.69 15.18 9.17
C LEU A 459 3.26 15.90 7.88
N SER A 460 2.03 15.66 7.41
CA SER A 460 1.50 16.35 6.24
C SER A 460 1.40 17.86 6.49
N PHE A 461 0.86 18.27 7.64
CA PHE A 461 0.76 19.68 8.02
C PHE A 461 2.15 20.33 8.12
N MET A 462 3.10 19.71 8.82
CA MET A 462 4.47 20.22 8.95
C MET A 462 5.17 20.38 7.61
N THR A 463 4.97 19.43 6.69
CA THR A 463 5.58 19.48 5.35
C THR A 463 5.03 20.64 4.53
N GLU A 464 3.71 20.80 4.49
CA GLU A 464 3.06 21.86 3.72
C GLU A 464 3.30 23.24 4.35
N LEU A 465 3.24 23.34 5.69
CA LEU A 465 3.54 24.59 6.42
C LEU A 465 4.97 25.05 6.15
N ASN A 466 5.95 24.16 6.23
CA ASN A 466 7.34 24.53 5.99
C ASN A 466 7.56 24.96 4.53
N MET A 467 6.95 24.26 3.58
CA MET A 467 7.03 24.60 2.16
C MET A 467 6.50 26.02 1.91
N PHE A 468 5.27 26.33 2.35
CA PHE A 468 4.64 27.63 2.16
C PHE A 468 5.39 28.74 2.90
N ALA A 469 5.76 28.52 4.17
CA ALA A 469 6.53 29.50 4.93
C ALA A 469 7.87 29.82 4.25
N SER A 470 8.61 28.79 3.85
CA SER A 470 9.91 28.94 3.19
C SER A 470 9.79 29.74 1.89
N ILE A 471 8.88 29.36 1.00
CA ILE A 471 8.77 30.02 -0.30
C ILE A 471 8.24 31.46 -0.18
N PHE A 472 7.31 31.72 0.74
CA PHE A 472 6.82 33.07 0.99
C PHE A 472 7.90 33.96 1.61
N PHE A 473 8.70 33.46 2.56
CA PHE A 473 9.83 34.22 3.08
C PHE A 473 10.90 34.48 2.01
N ILE A 474 11.22 33.50 1.16
CA ILE A 474 12.16 33.69 0.04
C ILE A 474 11.61 34.73 -0.96
N THR A 475 10.31 34.73 -1.21
CA THR A 475 9.63 35.73 -2.06
C THR A 475 9.73 37.13 -1.46
N VAL A 476 9.42 37.27 -0.16
CA VAL A 476 9.54 38.55 0.57
C VAL A 476 10.99 39.04 0.58
N ILE A 477 11.97 38.16 0.81
CA ILE A 477 13.39 38.51 0.76
C ILE A 477 13.76 39.01 -0.64
N SER A 478 13.29 38.34 -1.69
CA SER A 478 13.59 38.72 -3.08
C SER A 478 12.98 40.08 -3.45
N LEU A 479 11.73 40.32 -3.04
CA LEU A 479 11.05 41.60 -3.23
C LEU A 479 11.69 42.73 -2.41
N ASP A 480 12.03 42.51 -1.15
CA ASP A 480 12.73 43.48 -0.30
C ASP A 480 14.06 43.91 -0.94
N ARG A 481 14.79 42.98 -1.55
CA ARG A 481 16.03 43.31 -2.28
C ARG A 481 15.78 44.06 -3.58
N CYS A 482 14.73 43.70 -4.32
CA CYS A 482 14.33 44.45 -5.52
C CYS A 482 13.98 45.91 -5.14
N LEU A 483 13.17 46.10 -4.09
CA LEU A 483 12.82 47.44 -3.59
C LEU A 483 14.04 48.20 -3.08
N CYS A 484 14.96 47.57 -2.35
CA CYS A 484 16.18 48.22 -1.89
C CYS A 484 17.13 48.64 -3.02
N THR A 485 17.05 47.99 -4.19
CA THR A 485 17.93 48.30 -5.33
C THR A 485 17.33 49.32 -6.29
N TRP A 486 16.01 49.28 -6.50
CA TRP A 486 15.31 50.20 -7.40
C TRP A 486 14.75 51.45 -6.69
N MET A 487 14.28 51.31 -5.46
CA MET A 487 13.59 52.36 -4.70
C MET A 487 14.40 52.76 -3.46
N VAL A 488 15.67 53.14 -3.66
CA VAL A 488 16.65 53.38 -2.57
C VAL A 488 16.15 54.40 -1.53
N VAL A 489 15.62 55.54 -1.98
CA VAL A 489 15.13 56.62 -1.08
C VAL A 489 13.91 56.17 -0.27
N TRP A 490 13.00 55.41 -0.89
CA TRP A 490 11.87 54.82 -0.19
C TRP A 490 12.35 53.79 0.85
N ALA A 491 13.28 52.92 0.46
CA ALA A 491 13.82 51.89 1.34
C ALA A 491 14.50 52.48 2.57
N GLN A 492 15.25 53.58 2.44
CA GLN A 492 15.88 54.26 3.59
C GLN A 492 14.84 54.78 4.60
N ASN A 493 13.69 55.27 4.13
CA ASN A 493 12.70 55.94 4.98
C ASN A 493 11.56 55.04 5.47
N LYS A 494 11.22 53.99 4.72
CA LYS A 494 10.02 53.19 4.96
C LYS A 494 10.30 51.74 5.36
N ARG A 495 11.53 51.24 5.20
CA ARG A 495 11.94 49.88 5.57
C ARG A 495 12.27 49.79 7.06
N THR A 496 11.25 49.62 7.89
CA THR A 496 11.38 49.60 9.35
C THR A 496 11.22 48.20 9.96
N LEU A 497 11.73 48.00 11.18
CA LEU A 497 11.61 46.73 11.91
C LEU A 497 10.15 46.35 12.20
N VAL A 498 9.30 47.33 12.50
CA VAL A 498 7.87 47.12 12.80
C VAL A 498 7.16 46.53 11.58
N LYS A 499 7.35 47.11 10.39
CA LYS A 499 6.75 46.59 9.16
C LYS A 499 7.28 45.20 8.82
N ALA A 500 8.57 44.95 9.04
CA ALA A 500 9.13 43.62 8.82
C ALA A 500 8.45 42.55 9.70
N ARG A 501 8.22 42.85 11.00
CA ARG A 501 7.49 41.94 11.90
C ARG A 501 6.04 41.72 11.47
N ILE A 502 5.34 42.77 11.03
CA ILE A 502 3.97 42.66 10.51
C ILE A 502 3.92 41.75 9.29
N ILE A 503 4.85 41.94 8.34
CA ILE A 503 4.95 41.08 7.15
C ILE A 503 5.22 39.62 7.56
N CYS A 504 6.09 39.35 8.53
CA CYS A 504 6.29 37.98 9.03
C CYS A 504 5.00 37.36 9.58
N MET A 505 4.22 38.10 10.37
CA MET A 505 2.93 37.61 10.89
C MET A 505 1.95 37.28 9.75
N ILE A 506 1.87 38.13 8.74
CA ILE A 506 1.05 37.89 7.54
C ILE A 506 1.53 36.62 6.81
N VAL A 507 2.83 36.47 6.60
CA VAL A 507 3.41 35.28 5.96
C VAL A 507 3.06 34.01 6.73
N TRP A 508 3.15 34.01 8.06
CA TRP A 508 2.76 32.86 8.87
C TRP A 508 1.26 32.54 8.77
N ILE A 509 0.39 33.56 8.87
CA ILE A 509 -1.06 33.38 8.72
C ILE A 509 -1.41 32.80 7.35
N LEU A 510 -0.82 33.34 6.28
CA LEU A 510 -1.01 32.83 4.91
C LEU A 510 -0.51 31.39 4.78
N SER A 511 0.68 31.08 5.34
CA SER A 511 1.25 29.73 5.26
C SER A 511 0.39 28.69 5.97
N ILE A 512 -0.13 29.03 7.16
CA ILE A 512 -1.06 28.17 7.91
C ILE A 512 -2.36 27.98 7.11
N GLY A 513 -2.96 29.08 6.64
CA GLY A 513 -4.20 29.03 5.84
C GLY A 513 -4.05 28.19 4.57
N CYS A 514 -2.94 28.33 3.85
CA CYS A 514 -2.64 27.53 2.65
C CYS A 514 -2.40 26.04 2.96
N SER A 515 -2.01 25.69 4.19
CA SER A 515 -1.73 24.31 4.61
C SER A 515 -2.97 23.56 5.10
N VAL A 516 -4.00 24.26 5.59
CA VAL A 516 -5.22 23.67 6.16
C VAL A 516 -5.95 22.71 5.21
N PRO A 517 -6.14 23.01 3.91
CA PRO A 517 -6.82 22.09 2.97
C PRO A 517 -6.20 20.69 2.91
N PHE A 518 -4.87 20.59 3.07
CA PHE A 518 -4.15 19.31 3.05
C PHE A 518 -4.40 18.47 4.31
N VAL A 519 -4.81 19.08 5.42
CA VAL A 519 -5.17 18.37 6.66
C VAL A 519 -6.64 17.93 6.62
N ILE A 520 -7.52 18.78 6.07
CA ILE A 520 -8.97 18.54 6.00
C ILE A 520 -9.33 17.51 4.92
N SER A 521 -8.63 17.48 3.78
CA SER A 521 -8.90 16.51 2.70
C SER A 521 -8.80 15.05 3.15
N PHE A 522 -8.01 14.73 4.18
CA PHE A 522 -7.98 13.39 4.78
C PHE A 522 -9.21 13.05 5.64
N CYS A 523 -10.08 14.02 5.96
CA CYS A 523 -11.31 13.84 6.73
C CYS A 523 -12.58 13.79 5.85
N THR A 524 -12.55 14.34 4.63
CA THR A 524 -13.74 14.48 3.78
C THR A 524 -13.47 13.95 2.37
N LYS A 525 -14.30 13.02 1.87
CA LYS A 525 -14.27 12.47 0.49
C LYS A 525 -14.54 13.52 -0.62
N TYR A 526 -14.61 14.81 -0.28
CA TYR A 526 -15.17 15.87 -1.13
C TYR A 526 -14.14 16.74 -1.87
N LEU A 527 -12.86 16.71 -1.48
CA LEU A 527 -11.82 17.48 -2.15
C LEU A 527 -11.11 16.64 -3.21
N ASP A 528 -11.26 17.04 -4.48
CA ASP A 528 -10.52 16.46 -5.60
C ASP A 528 -9.00 16.63 -5.40
N LEU A 529 -8.28 15.51 -5.30
CA LEU A 529 -6.83 15.46 -5.09
C LEU A 529 -6.07 16.15 -6.23
N GLN A 530 -6.60 16.14 -7.45
CA GLN A 530 -5.98 16.81 -8.59
C GLN A 530 -6.01 18.33 -8.42
N SER A 531 -7.16 18.87 -8.05
CA SER A 531 -7.33 20.28 -7.72
C SER A 531 -6.41 20.70 -6.57
N LEU A 532 -6.26 19.88 -5.53
CA LEU A 532 -5.42 20.18 -4.38
C LEU A 532 -3.92 20.25 -4.72
N PHE A 533 -3.38 19.30 -5.49
CA PHE A 533 -1.96 19.35 -5.90
C PHE A 533 -1.68 20.41 -6.96
N THR A 534 -2.66 20.71 -7.81
CA THR A 534 -2.57 21.82 -8.77
C THR A 534 -2.50 23.15 -8.03
N TYR A 535 -3.39 23.37 -7.05
CA TYR A 535 -3.34 24.52 -6.14
C TYR A 535 -1.97 24.64 -5.46
N ARG A 536 -1.45 23.53 -4.93
CA ARG A 536 -0.12 23.50 -4.31
C ARG A 536 0.98 23.94 -5.26
N PHE A 537 0.96 23.46 -6.50
CA PHE A 537 1.95 23.82 -7.50
C PHE A 537 1.84 25.30 -7.88
N MET A 538 0.63 25.84 -8.03
CA MET A 538 0.45 27.24 -8.37
C MET A 538 0.94 28.18 -7.26
N VAL A 539 0.48 27.96 -6.03
CA VAL A 539 0.74 28.87 -4.89
C VAL A 539 2.08 28.60 -4.22
N GLY A 540 2.48 27.32 -4.13
CA GLY A 540 3.71 26.90 -3.45
C GLY A 540 4.95 26.89 -4.35
N PHE A 541 4.79 27.07 -5.67
CA PHE A 541 5.90 26.99 -6.62
C PHE A 541 5.83 28.05 -7.73
N LEU A 542 4.84 27.98 -8.62
CA LEU A 542 4.85 28.75 -9.88
C LEU A 542 4.74 30.27 -9.66
N ILE A 543 3.75 30.72 -8.90
CA ILE A 543 3.55 32.16 -8.64
C ILE A 543 4.77 32.75 -7.91
N PRO A 544 5.25 32.17 -6.80
CA PRO A 544 6.48 32.63 -6.17
C PRO A 544 7.70 32.62 -7.09
N PHE A 545 7.87 31.58 -7.91
CA PHE A 545 8.97 31.49 -8.87
C PHE A 545 8.95 32.67 -9.85
N LEU A 546 7.80 33.01 -10.41
CA LEU A 546 7.67 34.15 -11.33
C LEU A 546 7.98 35.49 -10.64
N ILE A 547 7.51 35.69 -9.41
CA ILE A 547 7.81 36.89 -8.62
C ILE A 547 9.31 36.99 -8.31
N ILE A 548 9.93 35.88 -7.91
CA ILE A 548 11.36 35.81 -7.62
C ILE A 548 12.16 36.07 -8.91
N ALA A 549 11.85 35.36 -9.99
CA ALA A 549 12.54 35.50 -11.27
C ALA A 549 12.47 36.95 -11.80
N SER A 550 11.27 37.54 -11.83
CA SER A 550 11.09 38.95 -12.22
C SER A 550 11.87 39.92 -11.32
N SER A 551 11.87 39.71 -10.01
CA SER A 551 12.66 40.51 -9.05
C SER A 551 14.16 40.43 -9.35
N TYR A 552 14.68 39.24 -9.64
CA TYR A 552 16.11 39.04 -9.95
C TYR A 552 16.51 39.58 -11.32
N ILE A 553 15.62 39.49 -12.32
CA ILE A 553 15.81 40.14 -13.63
C ILE A 553 15.92 41.65 -13.44
N ALA A 554 15.00 42.26 -12.68
CA ALA A 554 15.02 43.69 -12.38
C ALA A 554 16.33 44.10 -11.66
N ILE A 555 16.76 43.34 -10.64
CA ILE A 555 18.03 43.59 -9.95
C ILE A 555 19.20 43.48 -10.93
N GLY A 556 19.24 42.46 -11.79
CA GLY A 556 20.30 42.25 -12.77
C GLY A 556 20.44 43.40 -13.77
N VAL A 557 19.33 43.95 -14.25
CA VAL A 557 19.30 45.14 -15.12
C VAL A 557 19.91 46.35 -14.41
N GLN A 558 19.54 46.58 -13.15
CA GLN A 558 20.03 47.71 -12.38
C GLN A 558 21.51 47.58 -12.00
N VAL A 559 21.97 46.37 -11.66
CA VAL A 559 23.39 46.10 -11.35
C VAL A 559 24.28 46.26 -12.58
N LYS A 560 23.82 45.87 -13.78
CA LYS A 560 24.56 46.15 -15.03
C LYS A 560 24.75 47.65 -15.29
N ARG A 561 23.84 48.50 -14.80
CA ARG A 561 23.94 49.96 -14.90
C ARG A 561 24.86 50.59 -13.86
N ILE A 562 25.14 49.93 -12.73
CA ILE A 562 25.88 50.49 -11.58
C ILE A 562 27.09 49.61 -11.25
N THR A 563 28.27 50.07 -11.65
CA THR A 563 29.59 49.40 -11.49
C THR A 563 30.06 49.38 -10.03
N ARG A 564 29.43 48.59 -9.14
CA ARG A 564 29.87 48.47 -7.73
C ARG A 564 30.06 47.01 -7.27
N VAL A 565 31.33 46.64 -7.08
CA VAL A 565 31.81 45.29 -6.72
C VAL A 565 31.35 44.82 -5.33
N LYS A 566 31.15 45.72 -4.35
CA LYS A 566 30.75 45.35 -2.96
C LYS A 566 29.33 44.77 -2.83
N HIS A 567 28.42 44.99 -3.78
CA HIS A 567 27.03 44.53 -3.71
C HIS A 567 26.81 43.09 -4.22
N LEU A 568 27.78 42.51 -4.92
CA LEU A 568 27.66 41.20 -5.58
C LEU A 568 27.71 40.00 -4.62
N ARG A 569 28.37 40.11 -3.45
CA ARG A 569 28.51 39.01 -2.50
C ARG A 569 27.18 38.65 -1.83
N SER A 570 26.48 39.64 -1.28
CA SER A 570 25.13 39.44 -0.70
C SER A 570 24.11 38.98 -1.74
N TYR A 571 24.31 39.30 -3.03
CA TYR A 571 23.44 38.87 -4.13
C TYR A 571 23.63 37.38 -4.48
N ARG A 572 24.87 36.91 -4.66
CA ARG A 572 25.18 35.50 -4.97
C ARG A 572 24.58 34.53 -3.95
N LEU A 573 24.57 34.93 -2.68
CA LEU A 573 24.10 34.13 -1.57
C LEU A 573 22.57 33.92 -1.56
N ILE A 574 21.79 34.97 -1.85
CA ILE A 574 20.33 34.83 -1.91
C ILE A 574 19.94 34.03 -3.16
N VAL A 575 20.67 34.19 -4.26
CA VAL A 575 20.53 33.32 -5.43
C VAL A 575 20.82 31.86 -5.07
N SER A 576 21.83 31.56 -4.26
CA SER A 576 22.09 30.20 -3.78
C SER A 576 20.92 29.62 -2.96
N VAL A 577 20.31 30.39 -2.05
CA VAL A 577 19.14 29.95 -1.27
C VAL A 577 17.92 29.69 -2.17
N VAL A 578 17.67 30.58 -3.13
CA VAL A 578 16.60 30.44 -4.11
C VAL A 578 16.79 29.17 -4.96
N VAL A 579 18.00 28.96 -5.49
CA VAL A 579 18.33 27.79 -6.32
C VAL A 579 18.22 26.51 -5.50
N ALA A 580 18.70 26.50 -4.26
CA ALA A 580 18.58 25.34 -3.37
C ALA A 580 17.12 24.96 -3.12
N PHE A 581 16.25 25.95 -2.84
CA PHE A 581 14.82 25.71 -2.67
C PHE A 581 14.19 25.06 -3.90
N PHE A 582 14.41 25.62 -5.09
CA PHE A 582 13.81 25.10 -6.30
C PHE A 582 14.34 23.71 -6.70
N ILE A 583 15.64 23.45 -6.51
CA ILE A 583 16.21 22.11 -6.74
C ILE A 583 15.59 21.08 -5.78
N CYS A 584 15.38 21.45 -4.52
CA CYS A 584 14.85 20.53 -3.52
C CYS A 584 13.36 20.24 -3.71
N TRP A 585 12.55 21.26 -4.01
CA TRP A 585 11.09 21.15 -4.04
C TRP A 585 10.50 20.84 -5.42
N PHE A 586 11.16 21.25 -6.52
CA PHE A 586 10.62 21.01 -7.87
C PHE A 586 10.34 19.53 -8.16
N PRO A 587 11.25 18.58 -7.87
CA PRO A 587 10.99 17.16 -8.12
C PRO A 587 9.79 16.65 -7.31
N TYR A 588 9.56 17.18 -6.12
CA TYR A 588 8.42 16.82 -5.27
C TYR A 588 7.08 17.29 -5.82
N HIS A 589 7.02 18.48 -6.44
CA HIS A 589 5.82 18.93 -7.12
C HIS A 589 5.49 18.09 -8.35
N ILE A 590 6.49 17.85 -9.21
CA ILE A 590 6.32 17.03 -10.42
C ILE A 590 5.89 15.61 -10.05
N HIS A 591 6.55 14.98 -9.07
CA HIS A 591 6.21 13.63 -8.63
C HIS A 591 4.75 13.50 -8.19
N LYS A 592 4.23 14.46 -7.41
CA LYS A 592 2.84 14.44 -6.93
C LYS A 592 1.81 14.73 -8.03
N LEU A 593 2.13 15.62 -8.97
CA LEU A 593 1.28 15.85 -10.14
C LEU A 593 1.22 14.59 -11.01
N CYS A 594 2.36 13.98 -11.33
CA CYS A 594 2.43 12.73 -12.09
C CYS A 594 1.66 11.60 -11.38
N PHE A 595 1.79 11.47 -10.06
CA PHE A 595 1.07 10.48 -9.27
C PHE A 595 -0.45 10.62 -9.44
N VAL A 596 -0.99 11.83 -9.44
CA VAL A 596 -2.43 12.04 -9.62
C VAL A 596 -2.88 11.91 -11.07
N SER A 597 -2.13 12.44 -12.03
CA SER A 597 -2.45 12.26 -13.45
C SER A 597 -2.50 10.78 -13.85
N LEU A 598 -1.67 9.93 -13.24
CA LEU A 598 -1.69 8.46 -13.46
C LEU A 598 -2.77 7.71 -12.68
N ASN A 599 -3.39 8.34 -11.68
CA ASN A 599 -4.56 7.80 -10.99
C ASN A 599 -5.88 8.25 -11.66
N ALA A 600 -5.87 9.38 -12.37
CA ALA A 600 -7.03 9.92 -13.10
C ALA A 600 -7.27 9.21 -14.45
N VAL A 601 -6.24 8.60 -15.04
CA VAL A 601 -6.38 7.81 -16.26
C VAL A 601 -6.44 6.33 -15.88
N GLU A 602 -7.62 5.71 -16.02
CA GLU A 602 -7.86 4.26 -15.85
C GLU A 602 -7.11 3.36 -16.86
N ASN A 603 -6.07 3.86 -17.55
CA ASN A 603 -5.31 3.07 -18.52
C ASN A 603 -4.24 2.20 -17.84
N LYS A 604 -4.44 0.89 -17.96
CA LYS A 604 -3.53 -0.20 -17.54
C LYS A 604 -2.15 -0.20 -18.23
N GLN A 605 -1.86 0.73 -19.14
CA GLN A 605 -0.60 0.76 -19.90
C GLN A 605 0.61 1.35 -19.15
N ASN A 606 0.43 2.00 -17.99
CA ASN A 606 1.51 2.72 -17.29
C ASN A 606 2.03 2.02 -16.02
N VAL A 607 2.01 0.68 -15.96
CA VAL A 607 2.48 -0.09 -14.78
C VAL A 607 3.95 0.20 -14.47
N ASN A 608 4.81 0.31 -15.50
CA ASN A 608 6.22 0.67 -15.33
C ASN A 608 6.38 2.06 -14.71
N VAL A 609 5.54 3.02 -15.08
CA VAL A 609 5.59 4.39 -14.53
C VAL A 609 5.15 4.42 -13.08
N ARG A 610 4.11 3.65 -12.71
CA ARG A 610 3.66 3.54 -11.32
C ARG A 610 4.70 2.87 -10.42
N GLU A 611 5.40 1.85 -10.91
CA GLU A 611 6.51 1.21 -10.19
C GLU A 611 7.69 2.17 -10.01
N VAL A 612 8.07 2.90 -11.07
CA VAL A 612 9.11 3.93 -11.00
C VAL A 612 8.73 5.00 -9.98
N ILE A 613 7.50 5.53 -10.01
CA ILE A 613 7.02 6.53 -9.04
C ILE A 613 7.08 6.01 -7.60
N SER A 614 6.70 4.75 -7.37
CA SER A 614 6.79 4.12 -6.05
C SER A 614 8.25 4.05 -5.56
N LYS A 615 9.16 3.58 -6.42
CA LYS A 615 10.60 3.49 -6.11
C LYS A 615 11.27 4.86 -5.94
N THR A 616 10.84 5.90 -6.66
CA THR A 616 11.42 7.25 -6.55
C THR A 616 10.86 8.08 -5.41
N THR A 617 9.69 7.72 -4.85
CA THR A 617 9.02 8.48 -3.77
C THR A 617 9.93 8.78 -2.57
N PRO A 618 10.69 7.82 -2.01
CA PRO A 618 11.54 8.09 -0.85
C PRO A 618 12.61 9.16 -1.15
N PHE A 619 13.25 9.07 -2.32
CA PHE A 619 14.32 9.96 -2.76
C PHE A 619 13.82 11.38 -2.97
N VAL A 620 12.67 11.55 -3.64
CA VAL A 620 12.08 12.86 -3.90
C VAL A 620 11.67 13.55 -2.59
N VAL A 621 11.15 12.80 -1.62
CA VAL A 621 10.83 13.35 -0.29
C VAL A 621 12.09 13.70 0.50
N CYS A 622 13.12 12.85 0.48
CA CYS A 622 14.43 13.18 1.07
C CYS A 622 15.00 14.47 0.49
N LEU A 623 14.90 14.66 -0.83
CA LEU A 623 15.38 15.84 -1.52
C LEU A 623 14.62 17.11 -1.09
N ALA A 624 13.30 17.06 -0.97
CA ALA A 624 12.53 18.17 -0.42
C ALA A 624 12.92 18.48 1.05
N PHE A 625 13.18 17.44 1.84
CA PHE A 625 13.54 17.58 3.25
C PHE A 625 14.95 18.16 3.44
N LEU A 626 15.88 17.92 2.50
CA LEU A 626 17.23 18.50 2.52
C LEU A 626 17.21 20.03 2.47
N ASN A 627 16.15 20.65 1.93
CA ASN A 627 16.04 22.12 1.88
C ASN A 627 16.25 22.78 3.25
N SER A 628 15.67 22.20 4.31
CA SER A 628 15.73 22.80 5.65
C SER A 628 17.09 22.69 6.32
N CYS A 629 17.94 21.75 5.90
CA CYS A 629 19.31 21.63 6.43
C CYS A 629 20.35 22.34 5.57
N LEU A 630 20.04 22.68 4.30
CA LEU A 630 20.93 23.48 3.45
C LEU A 630 20.93 24.97 3.84
N ASN A 631 19.80 25.50 4.31
CA ASN A 631 19.67 26.92 4.66
C ASN A 631 20.70 27.40 5.72
N PRO A 632 20.94 26.68 6.83
CA PRO A 632 22.03 26.99 7.78
C PRO A 632 23.43 27.05 7.20
N VAL A 633 23.76 26.10 6.31
CA VAL A 633 25.07 26.06 5.65
C VAL A 633 25.24 27.30 4.77
N LEU A 634 24.18 27.68 4.06
CA LEU A 634 24.16 28.91 3.28
C LEU A 634 24.29 30.15 4.18
N TYR A 635 23.65 30.19 5.36
CA TYR A 635 23.78 31.28 6.35
C TYR A 635 25.22 31.48 6.85
N MET A 636 25.98 30.39 7.05
CA MET A 636 27.39 30.46 7.46
C MET A 636 28.26 31.22 6.44
N PHE A 637 27.95 31.11 5.15
CA PHE A 637 28.62 31.86 4.09
C PHE A 637 28.01 33.25 3.85
N MET A 638 26.83 33.54 4.42
CA MET A 638 26.06 34.75 4.14
C MET A 638 26.58 36.02 4.79
N CYS A 639 27.16 35.93 5.99
CA CYS A 639 27.48 37.12 6.77
C CYS A 639 28.84 36.95 7.47
N ASP A 640 29.84 37.74 7.08
CA ASP A 640 31.13 37.77 7.77
C ASP A 640 30.95 38.13 9.25
N GLU A 641 29.93 38.92 9.59
CA GLU A 641 29.56 39.21 10.98
C GLU A 641 28.98 37.99 11.70
N PHE A 642 28.11 37.20 11.06
CA PHE A 642 27.64 35.92 11.61
C PHE A 642 28.80 34.95 11.83
N LYS A 643 29.68 34.78 10.84
CA LYS A 643 30.87 33.92 10.95
C LYS A 643 31.79 34.38 12.09
N LYS A 644 32.02 35.68 12.24
CA LYS A 644 32.80 36.26 13.34
C LYS A 644 32.13 36.03 14.70
N LYS A 645 30.82 36.26 14.81
CA LYS A 645 30.06 36.09 16.05
C LYS A 645 29.95 34.62 16.46
N LEU A 646 29.74 33.71 15.50
CA LEU A 646 29.74 32.27 15.73
C LEU A 646 31.10 31.78 16.20
N LYS A 647 32.18 32.16 15.51
CA LYS A 647 33.55 31.84 15.95
C LYS A 647 33.83 32.34 17.36
N LYS A 648 33.48 33.60 17.66
CA LYS A 648 33.66 34.17 19.01
C LYS A 648 32.84 33.44 20.06
N SER A 649 31.62 33.04 19.75
CA SER A 649 30.75 32.31 20.68
C SER A 649 31.25 30.88 20.93
N LEU A 650 31.73 30.18 19.90
CA LEU A 650 32.32 28.85 20.04
C LEU A 650 33.65 28.90 20.79
N LEU A 651 34.50 29.88 20.49
CA LEU A 651 35.74 30.14 21.25
C LEU A 651 35.45 30.43 22.71
N LEU A 652 34.46 31.27 23.03
CA LEU A 652 34.08 31.55 24.41
C LEU A 652 33.59 30.31 25.15
N VAL A 653 32.78 29.47 24.50
CA VAL A 653 32.31 28.20 25.10
C VAL A 653 33.47 27.24 25.33
N LEU A 654 34.39 27.11 24.35
CA LEU A 654 35.60 26.29 24.50
C LEU A 654 36.51 26.85 25.60
N GLU A 655 36.74 28.16 25.64
CA GLU A 655 37.54 28.83 26.67
C GLU A 655 36.91 28.65 28.06
N THR A 656 35.58 28.70 28.18
CA THR A 656 34.90 28.46 29.47
C THR A 656 35.01 27.00 29.90
N ALA A 657 34.85 26.06 28.96
CA ALA A 657 35.01 24.63 29.22
C ALA A 657 36.46 24.25 29.61
N PHE A 658 37.47 24.90 29.00
CA PHE A 658 38.88 24.69 29.35
C PHE A 658 39.33 25.52 30.57
N ALA A 659 38.61 26.59 30.93
CA ALA A 659 38.89 27.36 32.14
C ALA A 659 38.42 26.64 33.42
N GLU A 660 37.34 25.84 33.34
CA GLU A 660 36.90 24.97 34.45
C GLU A 660 37.98 23.93 34.82
N GLU A 661 38.66 23.31 33.84
CA GLU A 661 39.76 22.37 34.11
C GLU A 661 40.98 23.03 34.80
N HIS A 662 41.17 24.34 34.63
CA HIS A 662 42.30 25.06 35.23
C HIS A 662 42.06 25.48 36.69
N LEU A 663 40.80 25.55 37.12
CA LEU A 663 40.40 25.84 38.51
C LEU A 663 40.43 24.57 39.38
N ASP A 664 40.03 23.42 38.85
CA ASP A 664 40.13 22.12 39.56
C ASP A 664 41.59 21.68 39.82
N PHE A 665 42.55 22.15 39.00
CA PHE A 665 43.98 21.86 39.20
C PHE A 665 44.65 22.73 40.28
N LEU A 666 44.03 23.85 40.66
CA LEU A 666 44.54 24.74 41.72
C LEU A 666 43.94 24.39 43.09
N ASP A 667 42.73 23.86 43.15
CA ASP A 667 42.09 23.43 44.41
C ASP A 667 42.73 22.14 44.97
N HIS A 668 43.37 21.34 44.11
CA HIS A 668 44.00 20.07 44.53
C HIS A 668 45.44 20.18 45.05
N LYS A 669 46.03 21.40 45.10
CA LYS A 669 47.43 21.58 45.55
C LYS A 669 47.62 22.07 46.99
N ASP A 670 46.57 22.48 47.69
CA ASP A 670 46.70 23.04 49.05
C ASP A 670 46.33 22.10 50.21
N ASP A 671 45.81 20.89 49.96
CA ASP A 671 45.40 20.00 51.05
C ASP A 671 46.43 18.92 51.40
N LYS A 672 47.58 19.35 51.92
CA LYS A 672 48.41 18.53 52.82
C LYS A 672 49.13 19.40 53.86
N ARG A 673 48.43 19.74 54.94
CA ARG A 673 49.06 19.80 56.28
C ARG A 673 48.03 19.58 57.39
N PRO A 674 48.33 18.76 58.42
CA PRO A 674 47.35 18.41 59.46
C PRO A 674 47.12 19.54 60.45
N GLN A 675 45.87 19.62 60.91
CA GLN A 675 45.36 20.43 62.01
C GLN A 675 46.22 20.31 63.28
N CYS A 676 46.61 21.45 63.86
CA CYS A 676 46.94 21.55 65.29
C CYS A 676 46.17 22.75 65.86
N TYR A 677 45.22 22.46 66.76
CA TYR A 677 44.46 23.45 67.52
C TYR A 677 45.09 23.53 68.92
N CYS A 678 45.62 24.69 69.30
CA CYS A 678 45.87 25.05 70.69
C CYS A 678 45.62 26.55 70.86
N ASP A 679 44.77 26.85 71.83
CA ASP A 679 44.39 28.19 72.29
C ASP A 679 45.59 29.03 72.73
N GLN A 680 45.59 30.32 72.39
CA GLN A 680 45.99 31.37 73.34
C GLN A 680 45.08 32.60 73.17
N LEU A 681 44.38 32.89 74.26
CA LEU A 681 43.63 34.10 74.56
C LEU A 681 44.59 35.22 75.01
N GLN A 682 44.20 36.46 74.70
CA GLN A 682 44.68 37.76 75.22
C GLN A 682 46.08 38.20 74.71
N ILE A 683 46.30 39.45 74.31
CA ILE A 683 46.15 40.69 75.12
C ILE A 683 45.95 41.90 74.18
N GLN A 684 45.13 42.86 74.64
CA GLN A 684 45.02 44.23 74.10
C GLN A 684 46.32 45.01 74.26
N GLU A 685 46.65 45.87 73.29
CA GLU A 685 47.21 47.19 73.60
C GLU A 685 46.84 48.19 72.48
N ASN A 686 46.22 49.29 72.93
CA ASN A 686 45.76 50.52 72.26
C ASN A 686 44.48 50.52 71.42
#